data_AF-A0AAD6GSG8-F1
#
_entry.id   AF-A0AAD6GSG8-F1
#
_cell.length_a   1.000
_cell.length_b   1.000
_cell.length_c   1.000
_cell.angle_alpha   90.00
_cell.angle_beta   90.00
_cell.angle_gamma   90.00
#
_symmetry.space_group_name_H-M   'P 1'
#
loop_
_entity.id
_entity.type
_entity.pdbx_description
1 polymer ?
#
loop_
_entity_poly.entity_id
_entity_poly.type
_entity_poly.pdbx_seq_one_letter_code
_entity_poly.pdbx_strand_id
1 'polypeptide(L)'
;MDDKQSKPFVDTPSSVGDIEPSVSEIPERTMPLSVRPDTESIAHAHTSIHHTHADSLLHASHYSLQGPMQTIQPSDLSVGNVEESAPGFINLGPSEFAITLPLDSRLKDEYDRVLGDATEDIRRFLVMSNPAAQISDNDRDYLISRMHEVVSRLNNVTLHPDLNIAHHLTFNDSKIDNEASWAEYSSSKFYFLGHLIEMASSHDIHIIIEVRGEMKQKLVERYLVGKGFTYSRPREEMGGNVEMSLVKGQLSFGIHSHEGVRDLIKSPSAILVLDTAFDPKNPAVQLRRTTFTRNNNLLPVIWLLVSNSCEHIERCLPNLPEADRLRLLLQYTAHLHDDVGDLQDNALGVLEDAEEVLIYLRDGLATWPLPIIEPLPVISPEDLESSTPSTDGQMPTSQKRSLDEDSEDYSSKRTRILDDSQLTEPTRPPTQTLGRDLQSLEKNIIQMQSTHATEKEQIMSELVRVSSRVQTLEKALSTLQHRYESRTKELHQVRQERDNTTESKVSLTQRVERQREDISKLKEERTQLRQELEESRQELKSGGGTLAELETAREEIRRLNKEHAGFERKAEYERNQAEYTREQYQNASTVAAQAGNELRQLRSENEALQRKVEANTAHLLQLNLKNDSEIHLARINELELTLAARDEMLQRKEEELRDIRKNRPSTRSTSTQPRSPKITANSRPTSPGVGYNGNGNGNGLAGRGSALRFSSETF
;
A
#
# COMPACT_ATOMS: atom_id res chain seq x y z
N MET A 1 -1.14 -80.46 36.36
CA MET A 1 -2.17 -80.06 35.38
C MET A 1 -2.03 -78.56 35.19
N ASP A 2 -0.84 -78.09 34.81
CA ASP A 2 -0.18 -78.15 33.46
C ASP A 2 -0.75 -76.99 32.61
N ASP A 3 0.01 -76.13 31.94
CA ASP A 3 1.45 -76.05 31.71
C ASP A 3 1.84 -74.60 31.30
N LYS A 4 3.15 -74.35 31.26
CA LYS A 4 3.90 -73.10 30.99
C LYS A 4 3.81 -72.53 29.56
N GLN A 5 4.14 -71.21 29.44
CA GLN A 5 5.10 -70.54 28.50
C GLN A 5 4.61 -69.10 28.22
N SER A 6 5.25 -67.96 28.55
CA SER A 6 6.59 -67.37 28.37
C SER A 6 6.82 -66.56 27.07
N LYS A 7 7.00 -65.23 27.25
CA LYS A 7 7.74 -64.20 26.44
C LYS A 7 7.07 -63.58 25.18
N PRO A 8 7.54 -62.39 24.72
CA PRO A 8 7.88 -61.16 25.44
C PRO A 8 7.39 -59.85 24.75
N PHE A 9 7.54 -58.74 25.48
CA PHE A 9 7.33 -57.34 25.09
C PHE A 9 8.34 -56.87 24.02
N VAL A 10 7.88 -56.12 23.01
CA VAL A 10 8.71 -55.37 22.05
C VAL A 10 8.12 -53.98 21.92
N ASP A 11 8.86 -52.98 22.39
CA ASP A 11 8.66 -51.57 22.11
C ASP A 11 9.20 -51.23 20.71
N THR A 12 8.41 -50.48 19.94
CA THR A 12 8.87 -49.76 18.74
C THR A 12 8.33 -48.33 18.75
N PRO A 13 9.17 -47.31 18.49
CA PRO A 13 8.79 -45.89 18.43
C PRO A 13 8.59 -45.37 16.99
N SER A 14 8.13 -44.10 16.85
CA SER A 14 7.94 -43.24 15.64
C SER A 14 6.45 -42.99 15.30
N SER A 15 5.94 -41.78 15.03
CA SER A 15 6.40 -40.66 14.18
C SER A 15 5.74 -39.34 14.66
N VAL A 16 6.46 -38.29 15.05
CA VAL A 16 6.90 -37.11 14.26
C VAL A 16 5.77 -36.41 13.48
N GLY A 17 5.42 -35.21 13.96
CA GLY A 17 4.79 -34.13 13.22
C GLY A 17 5.79 -32.97 13.08
N ASP A 18 5.69 -32.26 11.96
CA ASP A 18 6.53 -31.19 11.46
C ASP A 18 6.80 -30.07 12.47
N ILE A 19 8.09 -29.74 12.62
CA ILE A 19 8.54 -28.42 13.07
C ILE A 19 9.70 -28.02 12.15
N GLU A 20 9.46 -26.98 11.37
CA GLU A 20 10.48 -26.28 10.57
C GLU A 20 11.56 -25.68 11.49
N PRO A 21 12.86 -25.85 11.19
CA PRO A 21 13.92 -25.23 11.98
C PRO A 21 14.15 -23.78 11.55
N SER A 22 13.98 -22.86 12.50
CA SER A 22 14.44 -21.48 12.45
C SER A 22 15.96 -21.41 12.45
N VAL A 23 16.50 -20.63 11.51
CA VAL A 23 17.92 -20.39 11.29
C VAL A 23 18.47 -19.49 12.40
N SER A 24 19.53 -19.95 13.08
CA SER A 24 20.39 -19.11 13.92
C SER A 24 21.75 -18.95 13.22
N GLU A 25 22.05 -17.73 12.78
CA GLU A 25 23.38 -17.30 12.33
C GLU A 25 24.16 -16.73 13.52
N ILE A 26 25.31 -17.34 13.88
CA ILE A 26 26.49 -16.62 14.39
C ILE A 26 27.76 -17.41 13.98
N PRO A 27 28.99 -16.83 13.95
CA PRO A 27 29.70 -16.51 12.71
C PRO A 27 31.02 -17.29 12.52
N GLU A 28 31.32 -17.64 11.27
CA GLU A 28 32.69 -17.92 10.78
C GLU A 28 33.52 -16.62 10.80
N ARG A 29 34.85 -16.54 10.96
CA ARG A 29 35.96 -17.50 10.91
C ARG A 29 37.19 -16.74 11.43
N THR A 30 38.02 -17.36 12.25
CA THR A 30 39.43 -16.96 12.42
C THR A 30 40.29 -17.81 11.48
N MET A 31 41.21 -17.19 10.73
CA MET A 31 42.24 -17.87 9.94
C MET A 31 43.62 -17.78 10.62
N PRO A 32 44.53 -18.73 10.34
CA PRO A 32 45.54 -19.19 11.30
C PRO A 32 46.88 -18.43 11.23
N LEU A 33 47.59 -18.52 12.35
CA LEU A 33 48.95 -18.04 12.59
C LEU A 33 49.99 -18.68 11.65
N SER A 34 50.92 -17.86 11.14
CA SER A 34 52.20 -18.31 10.58
C SER A 34 53.36 -17.65 11.33
N VAL A 35 54.36 -18.49 11.60
CA VAL A 35 55.49 -18.34 12.52
C VAL A 35 56.61 -17.45 11.94
N ARG A 36 57.22 -16.63 12.80
CA ARG A 36 58.42 -15.80 12.53
C ARG A 36 59.68 -16.64 12.28
N PRO A 37 60.71 -16.06 11.63
CA PRO A 37 61.94 -15.86 12.38
C PRO A 37 62.59 -14.47 12.21
N ASP A 38 63.53 -14.21 13.12
CA ASP A 38 64.20 -12.96 13.51
C ASP A 38 65.12 -12.32 12.43
N THR A 39 65.44 -11.02 12.56
CA THR A 39 66.74 -10.44 13.04
C THR A 39 66.92 -8.96 12.56
N GLU A 40 67.25 -8.05 13.50
CA GLU A 40 68.12 -6.83 13.49
C GLU A 40 68.53 -6.12 12.15
N SER A 41 68.78 -4.80 11.99
CA SER A 41 68.83 -3.56 12.80
C SER A 41 69.16 -2.32 11.90
N ILE A 42 68.94 -1.09 12.42
CA ILE A 42 69.58 0.23 12.13
C ILE A 42 69.09 1.17 10.96
N ALA A 43 68.56 2.31 11.42
CA ALA A 43 68.52 3.73 10.99
C ALA A 43 69.06 4.25 9.62
N HIS A 44 68.27 5.10 8.92
CA HIS A 44 68.38 6.59 8.89
C HIS A 44 67.60 7.28 7.73
N ALA A 45 66.96 8.41 8.07
CA ALA A 45 66.78 9.68 7.33
C ALA A 45 65.93 9.83 6.04
N HIS A 46 64.86 10.63 6.19
CA HIS A 46 64.34 11.73 5.36
C HIS A 46 64.45 11.70 3.82
N THR A 47 63.31 11.78 3.13
CA THR A 47 62.94 12.95 2.29
C THR A 47 61.48 12.91 1.84
N SER A 48 60.85 14.09 1.88
CA SER A 48 59.53 14.41 1.34
C SER A 48 59.59 14.53 -0.19
N ILE A 49 58.51 14.17 -0.91
CA ILE A 49 57.84 14.99 -1.94
C ILE A 49 56.53 14.31 -2.39
N HIS A 50 55.58 15.20 -2.72
CA HIS A 50 54.13 15.11 -2.93
C HIS A 50 53.63 14.47 -4.26
N HIS A 51 52.37 14.00 -4.22
CA HIS A 51 51.34 13.89 -5.30
C HIS A 51 51.57 12.86 -6.45
N THR A 52 50.60 12.16 -7.05
CA THR A 52 49.12 11.95 -6.96
C THR A 52 48.75 10.84 -7.98
N HIS A 53 47.63 10.15 -7.75
CA HIS A 53 46.88 9.21 -8.64
C HIS A 53 47.39 7.77 -8.78
N ALA A 54 46.64 6.79 -8.25
CA ALA A 54 45.75 5.91 -9.02
C ALA A 54 45.16 4.76 -8.16
N ASP A 55 44.01 4.29 -8.61
CA ASP A 55 43.14 3.19 -8.19
C ASP A 55 43.70 1.97 -7.42
N SER A 56 42.79 1.46 -6.57
CA SER A 56 42.51 0.03 -6.28
C SER A 56 43.62 -0.89 -5.78
N LEU A 57 43.56 -1.25 -4.48
CA LEU A 57 43.14 -2.58 -4.00
C LEU A 57 43.40 -2.75 -2.47
N LEU A 58 42.31 -3.09 -1.78
CA LEU A 58 42.14 -3.81 -0.51
C LEU A 58 43.37 -4.15 0.37
N HIS A 59 43.43 -3.56 1.57
CA HIS A 59 43.76 -4.32 2.79
C HIS A 59 43.09 -3.72 4.03
N ALA A 60 42.46 -4.59 4.82
CA ALA A 60 41.81 -4.26 6.07
C ALA A 60 42.84 -3.98 7.18
N SER A 61 42.56 -3.00 8.04
CA SER A 61 43.19 -2.86 9.35
C SER A 61 42.12 -2.54 10.39
N HIS A 62 41.93 -3.50 11.30
CA HIS A 62 41.16 -3.35 12.53
C HIS A 62 41.68 -2.16 13.36
N TYR A 63 40.80 -1.20 13.63
CA TYR A 63 40.78 -0.42 14.86
C TYR A 63 39.34 -0.16 15.30
N SER A 64 39.21 -0.09 16.62
CA SER A 64 38.05 0.02 17.48
C SER A 64 37.16 1.24 17.25
N LEU A 65 35.85 1.02 17.46
CA LEU A 65 34.79 1.96 17.85
C LEU A 65 34.60 3.23 16.98
N GLN A 66 33.39 3.34 16.41
CA GLN A 66 32.84 4.42 15.56
C GLN A 66 33.18 4.30 14.05
N GLY A 67 32.23 3.79 13.26
CA GLY A 67 32.23 3.79 11.79
C GLY A 67 30.93 4.40 11.22
N PRO A 68 30.95 4.93 9.98
CA PRO A 68 30.12 6.06 9.56
C PRO A 68 28.71 5.67 9.14
N MET A 69 27.78 6.61 9.34
CA MET A 69 26.44 6.60 8.77
C MET A 69 26.51 6.27 7.27
N GLN A 70 25.80 5.21 6.84
CA GLN A 70 25.57 4.95 5.43
C GLN A 70 24.46 5.88 4.95
N THR A 71 24.86 7.05 4.45
CA THR A 71 23.97 7.95 3.74
C THR A 71 23.73 7.40 2.34
N ILE A 72 22.47 7.09 1.99
CA ILE A 72 22.08 6.86 0.59
C ILE A 72 22.25 8.20 -0.14
N GLN A 73 23.02 8.22 -1.23
CA GLN A 73 23.19 9.44 -2.00
C GLN A 73 21.83 9.86 -2.58
N PRO A 74 21.44 11.15 -2.54
CA PRO A 74 20.16 11.60 -3.11
C PRO A 74 20.01 11.27 -4.60
N SER A 75 21.12 11.02 -5.31
CA SER A 75 21.13 10.53 -6.69
C SER A 75 20.64 9.09 -6.85
N ASP A 76 20.71 8.25 -5.82
CA ASP A 76 20.22 6.85 -5.82
C ASP A 76 18.70 6.76 -5.59
N LEU A 77 18.05 7.88 -5.20
CA LEU A 77 16.58 8.02 -5.16
C LEU A 77 15.96 8.16 -6.56
N SER A 78 16.79 8.33 -7.59
CA SER A 78 16.39 8.44 -9.00
C SER A 78 16.30 7.06 -9.66
N VAL A 79 15.53 6.14 -9.11
CA VAL A 79 15.03 5.00 -9.89
C VAL A 79 13.66 5.39 -10.43
N GLY A 80 13.62 5.63 -11.75
CA GLY A 80 12.43 5.98 -12.48
C GLY A 80 11.37 4.88 -12.38
N ASN A 81 10.30 5.19 -11.65
CA ASN A 81 8.92 4.90 -12.01
C ASN A 81 8.08 5.64 -10.97
N VAL A 82 7.64 6.87 -11.31
CA VAL A 82 6.40 7.39 -10.72
C VAL A 82 5.31 6.52 -11.34
N GLU A 83 5.08 5.36 -10.76
CA GLU A 83 3.86 4.61 -11.02
C GLU A 83 2.76 5.53 -10.47
N GLU A 84 2.06 6.21 -11.38
CA GLU A 84 0.97 7.10 -11.04
C GLU A 84 -0.06 6.26 -10.29
N SER A 85 -0.11 6.44 -8.96
CA SER A 85 -0.99 5.66 -8.10
C SER A 85 -2.40 5.77 -8.65
N ALA A 86 -3.07 4.64 -8.85
CA ALA A 86 -4.40 4.63 -9.43
C ALA A 86 -5.34 5.54 -8.60
N PRO A 87 -6.34 6.19 -9.22
CA PRO A 87 -7.21 7.12 -8.51
C PRO A 87 -7.83 6.46 -7.27
N GLY A 88 -7.77 7.17 -6.13
CA GLY A 88 -8.35 6.71 -4.87
C GLY A 88 -7.40 5.90 -3.98
N PHE A 89 -6.27 5.45 -4.50
CA PHE A 89 -5.21 4.84 -3.69
C PHE A 89 -4.44 5.90 -2.92
N ILE A 90 -4.01 5.53 -1.71
CA ILE A 90 -3.15 6.39 -0.91
C ILE A 90 -1.79 6.62 -1.59
N ASN A 91 -1.36 7.87 -1.70
CA ASN A 91 -0.12 8.24 -2.36
C ASN A 91 1.07 8.12 -1.39
N LEU A 92 1.70 6.94 -1.32
CA LEU A 92 2.85 6.68 -0.45
C LEU A 92 4.17 6.70 -1.25
N GLY A 93 5.20 7.34 -0.67
CA GLY A 93 6.57 7.27 -1.19
C GLY A 93 7.31 5.98 -0.80
N PRO A 94 8.58 5.82 -1.25
CA PRO A 94 9.40 4.68 -0.85
C PRO A 94 9.60 4.66 0.68
N SER A 95 9.46 3.49 1.31
CA SER A 95 9.47 3.33 2.78
C SER A 95 8.49 4.26 3.52
N GLU A 96 7.34 4.55 2.92
CA GLU A 96 6.21 5.21 3.59
C GLU A 96 5.06 4.23 3.73
N PHE A 97 4.44 4.24 4.90
CA PHE A 97 3.39 3.31 5.28
C PHE A 97 2.26 4.08 5.95
N ALA A 98 1.03 3.58 5.87
CA ALA A 98 -0.12 4.21 6.49
C ALA A 98 -0.92 3.21 7.31
N ILE A 99 -1.56 3.74 8.35
CA ILE A 99 -2.44 3.02 9.27
C ILE A 99 -3.75 3.78 9.31
N THR A 100 -4.86 3.07 9.06
CA THR A 100 -6.21 3.61 9.21
C THR A 100 -6.71 3.36 10.62
N LEU A 101 -7.07 4.42 11.31
CA LEU A 101 -7.57 4.40 12.68
C LEU A 101 -9.07 4.73 12.71
N PRO A 102 -9.82 4.19 13.69
CA PRO A 102 -11.23 4.48 13.83
C PRO A 102 -11.48 5.87 14.42
N LEU A 103 -12.72 6.36 14.31
CA LEU A 103 -13.18 7.59 14.96
C LEU A 103 -14.33 7.29 15.92
N ASP A 104 -14.20 7.73 17.18
CA ASP A 104 -15.25 7.56 18.20
C ASP A 104 -16.51 8.35 17.83
N SER A 105 -17.68 7.84 18.20
CA SER A 105 -18.97 8.43 17.80
C SER A 105 -19.11 9.90 18.23
N ARG A 106 -18.56 10.27 19.40
CA ARG A 106 -18.60 11.67 19.88
C ARG A 106 -17.76 12.60 19.01
N LEU A 107 -16.66 12.10 18.46
CA LEU A 107 -15.82 12.85 17.54
C LEU A 107 -16.44 12.91 16.15
N LYS A 108 -17.17 11.86 15.73
CA LYS A 108 -18.00 11.91 14.50
C LYS A 108 -19.03 13.04 14.61
N ASP A 109 -19.74 13.16 15.74
CA ASP A 109 -20.69 14.25 15.97
C ASP A 109 -20.03 15.64 15.89
N GLU A 110 -18.80 15.79 16.39
CA GLU A 110 -18.05 17.05 16.29
C GLU A 110 -17.55 17.31 14.87
N TYR A 111 -17.13 16.27 14.16
CA TYR A 111 -16.74 16.32 12.75
C TYR A 111 -17.91 16.81 11.88
N ASP A 112 -19.09 16.23 12.09
CA ASP A 112 -20.33 16.61 11.42
C ASP A 112 -20.77 18.02 11.79
N ARG A 113 -20.54 18.46 13.04
CA ARG A 113 -20.81 19.84 13.44
C ARG A 113 -19.93 20.84 12.66
N VAL A 114 -18.64 20.54 12.49
CA VAL A 114 -17.74 21.41 11.72
C VAL A 114 -18.20 21.50 10.26
N LEU A 115 -18.60 20.39 9.65
CA LEU A 115 -19.18 20.39 8.30
C LEU A 115 -20.51 21.15 8.24
N GLY A 116 -21.39 20.91 9.22
CA GLY A 116 -22.68 21.58 9.38
C GLY A 116 -22.56 23.10 9.44
N ASP A 117 -21.66 23.60 10.30
CA ASP A 117 -21.37 25.03 10.46
C ASP A 117 -20.86 25.69 9.17
N ALA A 118 -20.16 24.92 8.32
CA ALA A 118 -19.54 25.39 7.09
C ALA A 118 -20.36 25.08 5.83
N THR A 119 -21.54 24.46 5.96
CA THR A 119 -22.29 23.90 4.80
C THR A 119 -22.54 24.93 3.71
N GLU A 120 -22.97 26.15 4.07
CA GLU A 120 -23.26 27.20 3.09
C GLU A 120 -21.99 27.73 2.41
N ASP A 121 -20.89 27.85 3.15
CA ASP A 121 -19.60 28.26 2.62
C ASP A 121 -19.05 27.19 1.65
N ILE A 122 -19.18 25.90 2.00
CA ILE A 122 -18.79 24.76 1.15
C ILE A 122 -19.63 24.74 -0.12
N ARG A 123 -20.96 24.85 -0.03
CA ARG A 123 -21.86 24.93 -1.20
C ARG A 123 -21.48 26.08 -2.11
N ARG A 124 -21.24 27.28 -1.54
CA ARG A 124 -20.83 28.45 -2.29
C ARG A 124 -19.51 28.17 -3.02
N PHE A 125 -18.50 27.63 -2.34
CA PHE A 125 -17.20 27.28 -2.89
C PHE A 125 -17.27 26.27 -4.04
N LEU A 126 -18.08 25.22 -3.90
CA LEU A 126 -18.29 24.22 -4.95
C LEU A 126 -18.95 24.82 -6.20
N VAL A 127 -19.95 25.71 -6.02
CA VAL A 127 -20.60 26.41 -7.14
C VAL A 127 -19.63 27.36 -7.86
N MET A 128 -18.69 28.00 -7.15
CA MET A 128 -17.69 28.89 -7.77
C MET A 128 -16.73 28.18 -8.71
N SER A 129 -16.54 26.88 -8.51
CA SER A 129 -15.63 26.08 -9.33
C SER A 129 -16.15 25.87 -10.75
N ASN A 130 -17.39 26.30 -11.02
CA ASN A 130 -17.97 26.33 -12.35
C ASN A 130 -17.50 27.59 -13.11
N PRO A 131 -16.82 27.47 -14.27
CA PRO A 131 -16.24 28.60 -15.00
C PRO A 131 -17.27 29.65 -15.48
N ALA A 132 -18.57 29.37 -15.37
CA ALA A 132 -19.66 30.29 -15.67
C ALA A 132 -20.01 31.27 -14.53
N ALA A 133 -19.48 31.07 -13.32
CA ALA A 133 -19.80 31.90 -12.15
C ALA A 133 -19.01 33.23 -12.17
N GLN A 134 -19.70 34.37 -12.29
CA GLN A 134 -19.09 35.70 -12.17
C GLN A 134 -18.97 36.09 -10.70
N ILE A 135 -17.80 35.86 -10.09
CA ILE A 135 -17.53 36.18 -8.68
C ILE A 135 -16.29 37.08 -8.60
N SER A 136 -16.31 38.04 -7.66
CA SER A 136 -15.19 38.94 -7.40
C SER A 136 -13.98 38.18 -6.85
N ASP A 137 -12.77 38.53 -7.27
CA ASP A 137 -11.52 37.90 -6.81
C ASP A 137 -11.37 37.91 -5.28
N ASN A 138 -11.81 38.99 -4.62
CA ASN A 138 -11.79 39.10 -3.15
C ASN A 138 -12.68 38.06 -2.46
N ASP A 139 -13.85 37.75 -3.03
CA ASP A 139 -14.77 36.75 -2.48
C ASP A 139 -14.19 35.34 -2.65
N ARG A 140 -13.43 35.12 -3.74
CA ARG A 140 -12.74 33.86 -4.00
C ARG A 140 -11.63 33.61 -2.98
N ASP A 141 -10.78 34.59 -2.74
CA ASP A 141 -9.67 34.47 -1.79
C ASP A 141 -10.19 34.30 -0.34
N TYR A 142 -11.28 34.97 0.01
CA TYR A 142 -11.98 34.76 1.27
C TYR A 142 -12.49 33.32 1.43
N LEU A 143 -13.16 32.77 0.41
CA LEU A 143 -13.70 31.41 0.47
C LEU A 143 -12.60 30.35 0.48
N ILE A 144 -11.53 30.50 -0.30
CA ILE A 144 -10.36 29.61 -0.23
C ILE A 144 -9.78 29.60 1.20
N SER A 145 -9.57 30.78 1.78
CA SER A 145 -9.08 30.90 3.16
C SER A 145 -10.02 30.24 4.16
N ARG A 146 -11.33 30.42 3.99
CA ARG A 146 -12.36 29.80 4.82
C ARG A 146 -12.36 28.28 4.68
N MET A 147 -12.18 27.75 3.48
CA MET A 147 -12.10 26.30 3.23
C MET A 147 -10.86 25.66 3.85
N HIS A 148 -9.70 26.33 3.80
CA HIS A 148 -8.52 25.88 4.54
C HIS A 148 -8.75 25.88 6.06
N GLU A 149 -9.48 26.86 6.60
CA GLU A 149 -9.86 26.89 8.01
C GLU A 149 -10.75 25.69 8.37
N VAL A 150 -11.73 25.36 7.52
CA VAL A 150 -12.60 24.18 7.71
C VAL A 150 -11.78 22.90 7.71
N VAL A 151 -10.91 22.69 6.70
CA VAL A 151 -10.02 21.51 6.65
C VAL A 151 -9.14 21.45 7.90
N SER A 152 -8.57 22.58 8.35
CA SER A 152 -7.78 22.63 9.56
C SER A 152 -8.59 22.26 10.81
N ARG A 153 -9.85 22.69 10.91
CA ARG A 153 -10.74 22.32 12.02
C ARG A 153 -11.07 20.83 12.00
N LEU A 154 -11.30 20.24 10.82
CA LEU A 154 -11.55 18.81 10.68
C LEU A 154 -10.32 17.98 11.07
N ASN A 155 -9.12 18.36 10.61
CA ASN A 155 -7.86 17.73 11.03
C ASN A 155 -7.58 17.88 12.54
N ASN A 156 -8.10 18.94 13.17
CA ASN A 156 -8.01 19.08 14.62
C ASN A 156 -8.92 18.10 15.34
N VAL A 157 -10.14 17.81 14.84
CA VAL A 157 -11.06 16.83 15.44
C VAL A 157 -10.45 15.43 15.44
N THR A 158 -9.84 15.02 14.33
CA THR A 158 -9.19 13.71 14.17
C THR A 158 -7.93 13.56 15.03
N LEU A 159 -7.26 14.66 15.38
CA LEU A 159 -6.12 14.63 16.30
C LEU A 159 -6.56 14.69 17.77
N HIS A 160 -7.33 15.72 18.14
CA HIS A 160 -7.85 15.91 19.50
C HIS A 160 -8.94 17.02 19.55
N PRO A 161 -10.13 16.77 20.12
CA PRO A 161 -11.28 17.68 20.06
C PRO A 161 -11.00 19.07 20.66
N ASP A 162 -10.23 19.13 21.76
CA ASP A 162 -9.94 20.41 22.46
C ASP A 162 -9.10 21.39 21.62
N LEU A 163 -8.47 20.95 20.52
CA LEU A 163 -7.72 21.85 19.62
C LEU A 163 -8.63 22.90 18.96
N ASN A 164 -9.91 22.60 18.75
CA ASN A 164 -10.88 23.53 18.20
C ASN A 164 -11.49 24.46 19.26
N ILE A 165 -11.26 24.19 20.55
CA ILE A 165 -11.88 24.93 21.64
C ILE A 165 -10.79 25.54 22.51
N ALA A 166 -10.43 26.78 22.21
CA ALA A 166 -9.32 27.50 22.83
C ALA A 166 -9.35 27.53 24.37
N HIS A 167 -10.52 27.38 25.00
CA HIS A 167 -10.68 27.39 26.46
C HIS A 167 -10.46 26.03 27.15
N HIS A 168 -10.45 24.90 26.42
CA HIS A 168 -10.26 23.58 27.02
C HIS A 168 -8.80 23.20 27.23
N LEU A 169 -7.88 23.82 26.49
CA LEU A 169 -6.43 23.67 26.67
C LEU A 169 -5.92 24.52 27.85
N THR A 170 -6.41 24.20 29.05
CA THR A 170 -5.90 24.79 30.30
C THR A 170 -4.67 24.02 30.74
N PHE A 171 -3.49 24.57 30.43
CA PHE A 171 -2.20 23.95 30.75
C PHE A 171 -1.85 24.04 32.24
N ASN A 172 -2.59 23.34 33.08
CA ASN A 172 -2.36 23.29 34.52
C ASN A 172 -1.61 22.00 34.87
N ASP A 173 -0.43 22.11 35.47
CA ASP A 173 0.45 20.96 35.70
C ASP A 173 -0.11 19.95 36.73
N SER A 174 -1.06 20.37 37.56
CA SER A 174 -1.71 19.51 38.56
C SER A 174 -2.61 18.40 37.98
N LYS A 175 -2.87 18.40 36.67
CA LYS A 175 -3.79 17.44 36.01
C LYS A 175 -3.21 16.75 34.77
N ILE A 176 -1.89 16.80 34.56
CA ILE A 176 -1.25 16.28 33.34
C ILE A 176 -1.57 14.79 33.08
N ASP A 177 -1.60 13.95 34.11
CA ASP A 177 -1.93 12.51 33.95
C ASP A 177 -3.38 12.30 33.45
N ASN A 178 -4.30 13.15 33.92
CA ASN A 178 -5.69 13.13 33.47
C ASN A 178 -5.82 13.66 32.04
N GLU A 179 -5.02 14.66 31.65
CA GLU A 179 -4.96 15.15 30.27
C GLU A 179 -4.45 14.06 29.32
N ALA A 180 -3.42 13.30 29.72
CA ALA A 180 -2.93 12.18 28.92
C ALA A 180 -3.97 11.07 28.76
N SER A 181 -4.68 10.72 29.84
CA SER A 181 -5.77 9.73 29.80
C SER A 181 -6.95 10.21 28.96
N TRP A 182 -7.26 11.52 29.02
CA TRP A 182 -8.27 12.14 28.18
C TRP A 182 -7.90 12.10 26.70
N ALA A 183 -6.63 12.36 26.35
CA ALA A 183 -6.16 12.28 24.97
C ALA A 183 -6.35 10.88 24.39
N GLU A 184 -6.03 9.82 25.13
CA GLU A 184 -6.28 8.43 24.69
C GLU A 184 -7.75 8.11 24.53
N TYR A 185 -8.58 8.60 25.46
CA TYR A 185 -10.01 8.36 25.41
C TYR A 185 -10.73 9.15 24.30
N SER A 186 -10.13 10.26 23.85
CA SER A 186 -10.72 11.19 22.88
C SER A 186 -10.04 11.17 21.52
N SER A 187 -9.04 10.32 21.29
CA SER A 187 -8.36 10.23 19.99
C SER A 187 -7.72 8.87 19.80
N SER A 188 -8.07 8.22 18.69
CA SER A 188 -7.49 6.93 18.31
C SER A 188 -5.98 7.02 18.04
N LYS A 189 -5.46 8.18 17.62
CA LYS A 189 -4.02 8.40 17.43
C LYS A 189 -3.26 8.38 18.76
N PHE A 190 -3.81 9.02 19.79
CA PHE A 190 -3.23 8.97 21.13
C PHE A 190 -3.43 7.61 21.79
N TYR A 191 -4.57 6.96 21.54
CA TYR A 191 -4.81 5.58 21.98
C TYR A 191 -3.78 4.60 21.39
N PHE A 192 -3.49 4.71 20.08
CA PHE A 192 -2.41 3.98 19.42
C PHE A 192 -1.06 4.25 20.08
N LEU A 193 -0.73 5.53 20.31
CA LEU A 193 0.52 5.93 20.93
C LEU A 193 0.64 5.40 22.37
N GLY A 194 -0.48 5.33 23.11
CA GLY A 194 -0.59 4.74 24.43
C GLY A 194 -0.17 3.28 24.47
N HIS A 195 -0.79 2.45 23.63
CA HIS A 195 -0.43 1.04 23.48
C HIS A 195 1.02 0.87 23.04
N LEU A 196 1.46 1.66 22.05
CA LEU A 196 2.85 1.63 21.59
C LEU A 196 3.83 1.93 22.73
N ILE A 197 3.54 2.92 23.59
CA ILE A 197 4.36 3.27 24.75
C ILE A 197 4.42 2.11 25.76
N GLU A 198 3.28 1.52 26.09
CA GLU A 198 3.20 0.43 27.06
C GLU A 198 4.01 -0.79 26.60
N MET A 199 3.89 -1.14 25.32
CA MET A 199 4.56 -2.31 24.74
C MET A 199 6.05 -2.08 24.44
N ALA A 200 6.42 -0.87 24.00
CA ALA A 200 7.81 -0.53 23.67
C ALA A 200 8.66 -0.13 24.88
N SER A 201 8.09 -0.07 26.10
CA SER A 201 8.80 0.36 27.31
C SER A 201 10.06 -0.46 27.64
N SER A 202 10.14 -1.71 27.18
CA SER A 202 11.29 -2.60 27.37
C SER A 202 12.33 -2.57 26.24
N HIS A 203 12.15 -1.72 25.23
CA HIS A 203 12.96 -1.73 24.01
C HIS A 203 13.68 -0.39 23.81
N ASP A 204 14.94 -0.43 23.38
CA ASP A 204 15.71 0.77 23.03
C ASP A 204 15.32 1.26 21.64
N ILE A 205 14.20 1.99 21.60
CA ILE A 205 13.60 2.54 20.39
C ILE A 205 13.50 4.05 20.55
N HIS A 206 13.90 4.77 19.51
CA HIS A 206 13.66 6.20 19.39
C HIS A 206 12.72 6.50 18.23
N ILE A 207 11.61 7.20 18.48
CA ILE A 207 10.61 7.54 17.45
C ILE A 207 10.48 9.06 17.36
N ILE A 208 10.51 9.57 16.13
CA ILE A 208 10.22 10.98 15.86
C ILE A 208 8.71 11.12 15.66
N ILE A 209 8.06 12.01 16.41
CA ILE A 209 6.67 12.39 16.19
C ILE A 209 6.67 13.74 15.45
N GLU A 210 6.10 13.76 14.25
CA GLU A 210 5.97 14.96 13.45
C GLU A 210 4.55 15.53 13.55
N VAL A 211 4.44 16.79 13.96
CA VAL A 211 3.18 17.52 14.16
C VAL A 211 3.38 19.00 13.89
N ARG A 212 2.52 19.63 13.07
CA ARG A 212 2.66 21.06 12.76
C ARG A 212 1.88 21.96 13.72
N GLY A 213 2.54 22.96 14.26
CA GLY A 213 1.90 24.04 15.03
C GLY A 213 2.10 23.91 16.54
N GLU A 214 2.29 25.05 17.20
CA GLU A 214 2.72 25.13 18.59
C GLU A 214 1.74 24.44 19.56
N MET A 215 0.44 24.58 19.33
CA MET A 215 -0.58 23.99 20.19
C MET A 215 -0.61 22.46 20.09
N LYS A 216 -0.48 21.91 18.88
CA LYS A 216 -0.43 20.46 18.66
C LYS A 216 0.87 19.86 19.21
N GLN A 217 2.00 20.55 19.01
CA GLN A 217 3.28 20.19 19.62
C GLN A 217 3.19 20.14 21.15
N LYS A 218 2.61 21.17 21.76
CA LYS A 218 2.43 21.26 23.21
C LYS A 218 1.49 20.20 23.75
N LEU A 219 0.45 19.83 22.98
CA LEU A 219 -0.45 18.72 23.32
C LEU A 219 0.32 17.39 23.39
N VAL A 220 1.13 17.06 22.37
CA VAL A 220 1.96 15.85 22.36
C VAL A 220 3.01 15.88 23.47
N GLU A 221 3.64 17.02 23.71
CA GLU A 221 4.60 17.21 24.80
C GLU A 221 3.97 16.87 26.15
N ARG A 222 2.79 17.45 26.45
CA ARG A 222 2.07 17.20 27.72
C ARG A 222 1.56 15.77 27.82
N TYR A 223 1.09 15.20 26.72
CA TYR A 223 0.69 13.80 26.68
C TYR A 223 1.86 12.88 27.11
N LEU A 224 3.05 13.07 26.52
CA LEU A 224 4.23 12.27 26.86
C LEU A 224 4.68 12.51 28.31
N VAL A 225 4.67 13.75 28.79
CA VAL A 225 4.97 14.06 30.20
C VAL A 225 3.98 13.35 31.14
N GLY A 226 2.68 13.35 30.82
CA GLY A 226 1.65 12.63 31.60
C GLY A 226 1.73 11.13 31.53
N LYS A 227 2.37 10.58 30.49
CA LYS A 227 2.74 9.16 30.43
C LYS A 227 4.04 8.86 31.19
N GLY A 228 4.62 9.85 31.87
CA GLY A 228 5.80 9.71 32.72
C GLY A 228 7.13 9.81 31.99
N PHE A 229 7.16 10.42 30.80
CA PHE A 229 8.42 10.74 30.12
C PHE A 229 9.06 12.00 30.72
N THR A 230 10.37 12.01 30.80
CA THR A 230 11.15 13.18 31.24
C THR A 230 11.93 13.77 30.07
N TYR A 231 12.19 15.07 30.10
CA TYR A 231 13.02 15.67 29.05
C TYR A 231 14.44 15.09 29.11
N SER A 232 14.95 14.70 27.94
CA SER A 232 16.33 14.24 27.76
C SER A 232 17.36 15.31 28.15
N ARG A 233 17.01 16.58 28.01
CA ARG A 233 17.78 17.77 28.40
C ARG A 233 16.85 18.85 28.95
N PRO A 234 17.34 19.76 29.81
CA PRO A 234 16.56 20.92 30.24
C PRO A 234 16.07 21.75 29.04
N ARG A 235 14.83 22.23 29.11
CA ARG A 235 14.20 23.02 28.03
C ARG A 235 14.98 24.29 27.69
N GLU A 236 15.65 24.87 28.67
CA GLU A 236 16.49 26.07 28.54
C GLU A 236 17.79 25.80 27.75
N GLU A 237 18.27 24.55 27.76
CA GLU A 237 19.47 24.11 27.06
C GLU A 237 19.16 23.58 25.65
N MET A 238 17.89 23.22 25.39
CA MET A 238 17.38 22.88 24.07
C MET A 238 17.14 24.16 23.26
N GLY A 239 18.23 24.75 22.75
CA GLY A 239 18.16 25.82 21.75
C GLY A 239 17.42 25.38 20.47
N GLY A 240 17.14 26.31 19.56
CA GLY A 240 16.32 26.05 18.36
C GLY A 240 16.84 24.97 17.38
N ASN A 241 18.10 24.54 17.53
CA ASN A 241 18.76 23.59 16.63
C ASN A 241 18.74 22.14 17.13
N VAL A 242 18.32 21.88 18.38
CA VAL A 242 18.29 20.53 18.96
C VAL A 242 16.85 20.03 19.03
N GLU A 243 16.67 18.73 18.79
CA GLU A 243 15.39 18.04 18.90
C GLU A 243 14.81 18.13 20.34
N MET A 244 13.50 18.36 20.44
CA MET A 244 12.78 18.25 21.71
C MET A 244 12.49 16.78 22.00
N SER A 245 13.40 16.13 22.72
CA SER A 245 13.28 14.70 23.03
C SER A 245 12.91 14.43 24.49
N LEU A 246 11.97 13.51 24.70
CA LEU A 246 11.58 12.98 26.00
C LEU A 246 11.88 11.48 26.08
N VAL A 247 12.29 11.01 27.26
CA VAL A 247 12.79 9.65 27.50
C VAL A 247 12.05 9.02 28.68
N LYS A 248 11.76 7.72 28.58
CA LYS A 248 11.25 6.88 29.67
C LYS A 248 11.91 5.51 29.58
N GLY A 249 12.92 5.27 30.42
CA GLY A 249 13.70 4.04 30.35
C GLY A 249 14.50 3.96 29.04
N GLN A 250 14.24 2.93 28.24
CA GLN A 250 14.91 2.72 26.94
C GLN A 250 14.17 3.40 25.77
N LEU A 251 12.88 3.68 25.93
CA LEU A 251 12.05 4.32 24.92
C LEU A 251 12.22 5.84 24.95
N SER A 252 12.40 6.46 23.78
CA SER A 252 12.47 7.91 23.65
C SER A 252 11.69 8.44 22.47
N PHE A 253 11.01 9.57 22.65
CA PHE A 253 10.31 10.28 21.58
C PHE A 253 10.97 11.61 21.28
N GLY A 254 10.85 12.06 20.05
CA GLY A 254 11.36 13.32 19.58
C GLY A 254 10.28 14.11 18.85
N ILE A 255 9.91 15.28 19.35
CA ILE A 255 8.79 16.05 18.80
C ILE A 255 9.31 17.10 17.81
N HIS A 256 8.84 17.04 16.57
CA HIS A 256 9.20 17.94 15.49
C HIS A 256 7.97 18.70 14.97
N SER A 257 8.13 20.02 14.81
CA SER A 257 7.06 20.95 14.39
C SER A 257 7.52 22.00 13.36
N HIS A 258 8.83 22.09 13.12
CA HIS A 258 9.40 23.06 12.21
C HIS A 258 10.26 22.38 11.16
N GLU A 259 10.25 22.94 9.95
CA GLU A 259 10.90 22.44 8.73
C GLU A 259 12.45 22.50 8.74
N GLY A 260 13.06 22.89 9.86
CA GLY A 260 14.51 23.00 10.00
C GLY A 260 15.19 21.67 10.31
N VAL A 261 16.45 21.55 9.89
CA VAL A 261 17.31 20.42 10.30
C VAL A 261 17.62 20.59 11.79
N ARG A 262 17.27 19.58 12.59
CA ARG A 262 17.59 19.51 14.02
C ARG A 262 18.56 18.38 14.28
N ASP A 263 19.49 18.61 15.20
CA ASP A 263 20.37 17.57 15.71
C ASP A 263 19.55 16.61 16.57
N LEU A 264 19.59 15.34 16.20
CA LEU A 264 18.88 14.26 16.88
C LEU A 264 19.71 13.75 18.06
N ILE A 265 19.04 13.35 19.13
CA ILE A 265 19.72 12.87 20.34
C ILE A 265 20.10 11.39 20.23
N LYS A 266 19.25 10.61 19.55
CA LYS A 266 19.47 9.19 19.26
C LYS A 266 19.17 8.91 17.79
N SER A 267 19.63 7.77 17.29
CA SER A 267 19.23 7.29 15.96
C SER A 267 17.74 6.91 15.95
N PRO A 268 16.89 7.60 15.17
CA PRO A 268 15.48 7.28 15.08
C PRO A 268 15.27 5.93 14.40
N SER A 269 14.25 5.21 14.84
CA SER A 269 13.79 3.95 14.28
C SER A 269 12.67 4.16 13.26
N ALA A 270 11.88 5.22 13.43
CA ALA A 270 10.83 5.65 12.50
C ALA A 270 10.43 7.11 12.74
N ILE A 271 9.72 7.67 11.76
CA ILE A 271 8.96 8.92 11.87
C ILE A 271 7.47 8.57 11.90
N LEU A 272 6.78 8.94 12.98
CA LEU A 272 5.35 8.83 13.15
C LEU A 272 4.70 10.17 12.80
N VAL A 273 3.79 10.18 11.83
CA VAL A 273 3.12 11.40 11.36
C VAL A 273 1.70 11.42 11.91
N LEU A 274 1.40 12.43 12.73
CA LEU A 274 0.07 12.62 13.34
C LEU A 274 -0.83 13.59 12.58
N ASP A 275 -0.29 14.37 11.64
CA ASP A 275 -1.00 15.43 10.92
C ASP A 275 -0.60 15.45 9.44
N THR A 276 -1.53 15.80 8.54
CA THR A 276 -1.28 15.80 7.08
C THR A 276 -0.33 16.87 6.60
N ALA A 277 0.03 17.81 7.47
CA ALA A 277 0.94 18.89 7.13
C ALA A 277 2.42 18.48 6.96
N PHE A 278 2.75 17.20 7.16
CA PHE A 278 4.10 16.66 6.92
C PHE A 278 4.40 16.58 5.42
N ASP A 279 5.54 17.15 5.01
CA ASP A 279 6.04 17.03 3.63
C ASP A 279 7.25 16.08 3.56
N PRO A 280 7.10 14.86 3.00
CA PRO A 280 8.21 13.94 2.82
C PRO A 280 9.26 14.45 1.82
N LYS A 281 8.93 15.44 0.98
CA LYS A 281 9.85 16.05 0.00
C LYS A 281 10.72 17.14 0.58
N ASN A 282 10.49 17.55 1.83
CA ASN A 282 11.31 18.55 2.50
C ASN A 282 12.79 18.07 2.57
N PRO A 283 13.78 18.89 2.16
CA PRO A 283 15.20 18.53 2.20
C PRO A 283 15.68 18.05 3.58
N ALA A 284 15.20 18.64 4.67
CA ALA A 284 15.55 18.24 6.03
C ALA A 284 15.02 16.83 6.38
N VAL A 285 13.80 16.51 5.90
CA VAL A 285 13.20 15.18 6.05
C VAL A 285 13.95 14.16 5.19
N GLN A 286 14.22 14.47 3.93
CA GLN A 286 14.99 13.59 3.03
C GLN A 286 16.39 13.31 3.56
N LEU A 287 17.08 14.33 4.09
CA LEU A 287 18.38 14.17 4.72
C LEU A 287 18.31 13.20 5.90
N ARG A 288 17.32 13.35 6.80
CA ARG A 288 17.12 12.42 7.92
C ARG A 288 16.84 11.00 7.41
N ARG A 289 15.94 10.85 6.43
CA ARG A 289 15.54 9.55 5.90
C ARG A 289 16.66 8.80 5.18
N THR A 290 17.57 9.52 4.53
CA THR A 290 18.75 8.96 3.87
C THR A 290 19.94 8.77 4.81
N THR A 291 20.02 9.52 5.91
CA THR A 291 21.09 9.43 6.91
C THR A 291 20.87 8.28 7.89
N PHE A 292 19.62 8.05 8.30
CA PHE A 292 19.26 6.98 9.25
C PHE A 292 18.59 5.82 8.52
N THR A 293 19.30 5.25 7.55
CA THR A 293 18.83 4.10 6.78
C THR A 293 18.84 2.83 7.63
N ARG A 294 17.90 1.93 7.33
CA ARG A 294 17.83 0.60 7.93
C ARG A 294 17.80 -0.43 6.83
N ASN A 295 18.77 -1.35 6.84
CA ASN A 295 18.83 -2.47 5.89
C ASN A 295 18.71 -2.03 4.42
N ASN A 296 19.45 -0.98 4.04
CA ASN A 296 19.42 -0.33 2.72
C ASN A 296 18.08 0.32 2.33
N ASN A 297 17.11 0.39 3.24
CA ASN A 297 15.87 1.13 3.08
C ASN A 297 15.95 2.50 3.79
N LEU A 298 15.19 3.46 3.29
CA LEU A 298 15.02 4.77 3.93
C LEU A 298 14.38 4.60 5.31
N LEU A 299 14.66 5.54 6.23
CA LEU A 299 13.97 5.63 7.52
C LEU A 299 12.44 5.59 7.28
N PRO A 300 11.71 4.63 7.90
CA PRO A 300 10.30 4.46 7.64
C PRO A 300 9.49 5.65 8.15
N VAL A 301 8.53 6.08 7.35
CA VAL A 301 7.52 7.09 7.73
C VAL A 301 6.18 6.37 7.87
N ILE A 302 5.57 6.47 9.03
CA ILE A 302 4.30 5.83 9.35
C ILE A 302 3.24 6.91 9.56
N TRP A 303 2.26 6.95 8.67
CA TRP A 303 1.14 7.89 8.69
C TRP A 303 -0.01 7.34 9.53
N LEU A 304 -0.41 8.05 10.58
CA LEU A 304 -1.62 7.73 11.34
C LEU A 304 -2.79 8.55 10.79
N LEU A 305 -3.68 7.90 10.04
CA LEU A 305 -4.80 8.50 9.35
C LEU A 305 -6.11 7.99 9.92
N VAL A 306 -7.08 8.86 10.15
CA VAL A 306 -8.44 8.40 10.49
C VAL A 306 -9.14 7.95 9.21
N SER A 307 -9.71 6.74 9.20
CA SER A 307 -10.38 6.17 8.03
C SER A 307 -11.46 7.11 7.50
N ASN A 308 -11.61 7.20 6.18
CA ASN A 308 -12.56 8.06 5.46
C ASN A 308 -12.61 9.55 5.86
N SER A 309 -11.68 10.03 6.68
CA SER A 309 -11.60 11.45 7.07
C SER A 309 -10.93 12.29 5.99
N CYS A 310 -11.04 13.61 6.11
CA CYS A 310 -10.31 14.56 5.28
C CYS A 310 -8.80 14.28 5.22
N GLU A 311 -8.18 13.76 6.29
CA GLU A 311 -6.77 13.39 6.27
C GLU A 311 -6.47 12.22 5.33
N HIS A 312 -7.32 11.19 5.36
CA HIS A 312 -7.20 10.02 4.50
C HIS A 312 -7.47 10.42 3.04
N ILE A 313 -8.56 11.14 2.80
CA ILE A 313 -8.95 11.65 1.48
C ILE A 313 -7.83 12.50 0.89
N GLU A 314 -7.28 13.44 1.66
CA GLU A 314 -6.21 14.33 1.20
C GLU A 314 -4.99 13.57 0.67
N ARG A 315 -4.67 12.40 1.23
CA ARG A 315 -3.55 11.56 0.81
C ARG A 315 -3.86 10.68 -0.40
N CYS A 316 -5.14 10.44 -0.70
CA CYS A 316 -5.59 9.69 -1.88
C CYS A 316 -5.80 10.57 -3.12
N LEU A 317 -5.79 11.89 -2.97
CA LEU A 317 -5.97 12.82 -4.09
C LEU A 317 -4.71 12.91 -4.98
N PRO A 318 -4.86 12.95 -6.32
CA PRO A 318 -3.76 13.13 -7.23
C PRO A 318 -3.12 14.53 -7.12
N ASN A 319 -1.94 14.70 -7.72
CA ASN A 319 -1.23 15.99 -7.75
C ASN A 319 -1.97 16.99 -8.65
N LEU A 320 -2.92 17.72 -8.08
CA LEU A 320 -3.72 18.75 -8.73
C LEU A 320 -3.35 20.15 -8.25
N PRO A 321 -3.69 21.21 -9.01
CA PRO A 321 -3.63 22.58 -8.53
C PRO A 321 -4.39 22.72 -7.19
N GLU A 322 -3.87 23.57 -6.29
CA GLU A 322 -4.36 23.68 -4.91
C GLU A 322 -5.88 23.91 -4.83
N ALA A 323 -6.43 24.77 -5.69
CA ALA A 323 -7.86 25.04 -5.74
C ALA A 323 -8.71 23.80 -6.12
N ASP A 324 -8.27 23.05 -7.13
CA ASP A 324 -8.96 21.83 -7.58
C ASP A 324 -8.82 20.71 -6.55
N ARG A 325 -7.64 20.60 -5.92
CA ARG A 325 -7.39 19.65 -4.84
C ARG A 325 -8.27 19.95 -3.62
N LEU A 326 -8.36 21.20 -3.21
CA LEU A 326 -9.21 21.64 -2.10
C LEU A 326 -10.70 21.39 -2.39
N ARG A 327 -11.12 21.65 -3.62
CA ARG A 327 -12.48 21.35 -4.10
C ARG A 327 -12.81 19.87 -3.98
N LEU A 328 -11.96 18.99 -4.53
CA LEU A 328 -12.18 17.54 -4.45
C LEU A 328 -12.14 17.06 -3.00
N LEU A 329 -11.19 17.53 -2.19
CA LEU A 329 -11.09 17.19 -0.78
C LEU A 329 -12.41 17.43 -0.06
N LEU A 330 -13.00 18.62 -0.22
CA LEU A 330 -14.27 18.97 0.43
C LEU A 330 -15.45 18.18 -0.13
N GLN A 331 -15.49 17.94 -1.45
CA GLN A 331 -16.52 17.11 -2.08
C GLN A 331 -16.56 15.71 -1.47
N TYR A 332 -15.40 15.05 -1.43
CA TYR A 332 -15.28 13.71 -0.85
C TYR A 332 -15.50 13.71 0.67
N THR A 333 -15.03 14.73 1.38
CA THR A 333 -15.23 14.83 2.83
C THR A 333 -16.71 14.97 3.17
N ALA A 334 -17.46 15.77 2.39
CA ALA A 334 -18.90 15.89 2.56
C ALA A 334 -19.66 14.62 2.17
N HIS A 335 -19.15 13.85 1.20
CA HIS A 335 -19.78 12.61 0.75
C HIS A 335 -19.55 11.44 1.73
N LEU A 336 -18.33 11.32 2.27
CA LEU A 336 -17.91 10.22 3.14
C LEU A 336 -18.11 10.52 4.62
N HIS A 337 -18.81 11.60 4.99
CA HIS A 337 -18.96 11.99 6.39
C HIS A 337 -19.67 10.91 7.24
N ASP A 338 -20.54 10.11 6.64
CA ASP A 338 -21.33 9.09 7.37
C ASP A 338 -20.44 7.89 7.72
N ASP A 339 -19.45 7.61 6.87
CA ASP A 339 -18.51 6.49 6.98
C ASP A 339 -17.20 6.91 7.66
N VAL A 340 -17.10 8.14 8.19
CA VAL A 340 -15.86 8.64 8.81
C VAL A 340 -15.47 7.77 10.00
N GLY A 341 -14.22 7.31 10.02
CA GLY A 341 -13.69 6.42 11.06
C GLY A 341 -14.18 4.97 10.99
N ASP A 342 -14.95 4.59 9.98
CA ASP A 342 -15.29 3.19 9.75
C ASP A 342 -14.13 2.48 9.07
N LEU A 343 -13.65 1.42 9.72
CA LEU A 343 -12.51 0.65 9.26
C LEU A 343 -12.94 -0.35 8.17
N GLN A 344 -12.03 -0.64 7.23
CA GLN A 344 -12.20 -1.71 6.26
C GLN A 344 -12.30 -3.09 6.94
N ASP A 345 -12.91 -4.06 6.26
CA ASP A 345 -13.29 -5.37 6.84
C ASP A 345 -12.11 -6.18 7.41
N ASN A 346 -10.91 -6.02 6.82
CA ASN A 346 -9.68 -6.72 7.24
C ASN A 346 -8.74 -5.84 8.08
N ALA A 347 -9.12 -4.59 8.41
CA ALA A 347 -8.32 -3.76 9.28
C ALA A 347 -8.23 -4.38 10.68
N LEU A 348 -7.08 -4.17 11.31
CA LEU A 348 -6.89 -4.56 12.70
C LEU A 348 -7.50 -3.49 13.63
N GLY A 349 -7.58 -3.81 14.93
CA GLY A 349 -7.88 -2.82 15.94
C GLY A 349 -6.63 -1.99 16.28
N VAL A 350 -6.84 -0.88 16.99
CA VAL A 350 -5.76 0.07 17.33
C VAL A 350 -4.64 -0.57 18.17
N LEU A 351 -4.98 -1.54 19.01
CA LEU A 351 -4.00 -2.26 19.84
C LEU A 351 -3.15 -3.19 18.97
N GLU A 352 -3.81 -3.99 18.13
CA GLU A 352 -3.16 -4.93 17.23
C GLU A 352 -2.28 -4.20 16.20
N ASP A 353 -2.73 -3.06 15.68
CA ASP A 353 -1.91 -2.19 14.82
C ASP A 353 -0.62 -1.76 15.52
N ALA A 354 -0.70 -1.36 16.80
CA ALA A 354 0.46 -0.93 17.56
C ALA A 354 1.44 -2.09 17.86
N GLU A 355 0.92 -3.31 18.06
CA GLU A 355 1.72 -4.53 18.23
C GLU A 355 2.52 -4.85 16.97
N GLU A 356 1.84 -4.90 15.83
CA GLU A 356 2.45 -5.21 14.53
C GLU A 356 3.48 -4.15 14.12
N VAL A 357 3.19 -2.88 14.34
CA VAL A 357 4.15 -1.79 14.12
C VAL A 357 5.37 -1.96 15.00
N LEU A 358 5.22 -2.29 16.29
CA LEU A 358 6.35 -2.52 17.17
C LEU A 358 7.21 -3.71 16.71
N ILE A 359 6.60 -4.79 16.24
CA ILE A 359 7.30 -5.95 15.67
C ILE A 359 8.13 -5.49 14.45
N TYR A 360 7.51 -4.77 13.51
CA TYR A 360 8.18 -4.20 12.34
C TYR A 360 9.34 -3.25 12.72
N LEU A 361 9.17 -2.40 13.73
CA LEU A 361 10.23 -1.50 14.18
C LEU A 361 11.39 -2.22 14.86
N ARG A 362 11.21 -3.45 15.32
CA ARG A 362 12.27 -4.26 15.93
C ARG A 362 13.01 -5.09 14.90
N ASP A 363 12.30 -5.66 13.95
CA ASP A 363 12.87 -6.46 12.88
C ASP A 363 13.03 -5.60 11.61
N GLY A 364 14.23 -5.06 11.41
CA GLY A 364 14.50 -4.22 10.25
C GLY A 364 14.37 -4.93 8.90
N LEU A 365 14.24 -6.27 8.87
CA LEU A 365 14.02 -7.06 7.65
C LEU A 365 12.54 -7.43 7.44
N ALA A 366 11.67 -7.14 8.41
CA ALA A 366 10.25 -7.44 8.29
C ALA A 366 9.60 -6.63 7.17
N THR A 367 8.72 -7.28 6.41
CA THR A 367 7.81 -6.60 5.50
C THR A 367 6.73 -5.87 6.29
N TRP A 368 6.15 -4.80 5.72
CA TRP A 368 5.05 -4.10 6.35
C TRP A 368 3.89 -5.05 6.66
N PRO A 369 3.48 -5.20 7.94
CA PRO A 369 2.59 -6.28 8.36
C PRO A 369 1.10 -5.95 8.18
N LEU A 370 0.75 -4.66 8.06
CA LEU A 370 -0.65 -4.23 8.00
C LEU A 370 -1.23 -4.35 6.57
N PRO A 371 -2.54 -4.62 6.45
CA PRO A 371 -3.19 -4.75 5.15
C PRO A 371 -3.09 -3.46 4.33
N ILE A 372 -3.11 -3.62 3.02
CA ILE A 372 -3.18 -2.48 2.09
C ILE A 372 -4.52 -1.78 2.30
N ILE A 373 -4.49 -0.45 2.40
CA ILE A 373 -5.68 0.39 2.54
C ILE A 373 -6.46 0.36 1.23
N GLU A 374 -7.76 0.06 1.31
CA GLU A 374 -8.63 0.01 0.14
C GLU A 374 -8.76 1.39 -0.53
N PRO A 375 -8.75 1.45 -1.87
CA PRO A 375 -8.87 2.72 -2.58
C PRO A 375 -10.25 3.33 -2.33
N LEU A 376 -10.27 4.64 -2.06
CA LEU A 376 -11.52 5.37 -1.95
C LEU A 376 -12.28 5.30 -3.29
N PRO A 377 -13.60 5.09 -3.28
CA PRO A 377 -14.39 5.08 -4.51
C PRO A 377 -14.31 6.47 -5.14
N VAL A 378 -13.46 6.64 -6.16
CA VAL A 378 -13.36 7.89 -6.92
C VAL A 378 -14.59 7.99 -7.79
N ILE A 379 -15.60 8.70 -7.29
CA ILE A 379 -16.82 9.00 -8.02
C ILE A 379 -16.49 10.10 -9.04
N SER A 380 -16.94 9.93 -10.29
CA SER A 380 -16.84 10.98 -11.31
C SER A 380 -17.43 12.29 -10.75
N PRO A 381 -16.81 13.46 -10.96
CA PRO A 381 -17.35 14.73 -10.48
C PRO A 381 -18.81 14.97 -10.93
N GLU A 382 -19.21 14.36 -12.05
CA GLU A 382 -20.57 14.39 -12.62
C GLU A 382 -21.61 13.65 -11.76
N ASP A 383 -21.22 12.58 -11.07
CA ASP A 383 -22.10 11.80 -10.21
C ASP A 383 -22.25 12.42 -8.81
N LEU A 384 -21.24 13.17 -8.32
CA LEU A 384 -21.35 13.90 -7.04
C LEU A 384 -22.33 15.08 -7.09
N GLU A 385 -22.53 15.69 -8.27
CA GLU A 385 -23.53 16.76 -8.47
C GLU A 385 -24.97 16.24 -8.32
N SER A 386 -25.20 14.93 -8.54
CA SER A 386 -26.52 14.30 -8.41
C SER A 386 -26.95 14.06 -6.95
N SER A 387 -26.03 14.21 -6.00
CA SER A 387 -26.22 13.98 -4.56
C SER A 387 -26.32 15.26 -3.72
N THR A 388 -26.58 16.42 -4.33
CA THR A 388 -27.04 17.57 -3.53
C THR A 388 -28.45 17.27 -3.01
N PRO A 389 -28.71 17.30 -1.68
CA PRO A 389 -30.07 17.20 -1.19
C PRO A 389 -30.83 18.45 -1.64
N SER A 390 -31.69 18.29 -2.64
CA SER A 390 -32.77 19.22 -2.92
C SER A 390 -33.69 19.23 -1.71
N THR A 391 -33.50 20.20 -0.82
CA THR A 391 -34.45 20.52 0.25
C THR A 391 -35.71 21.13 -0.38
N ASP A 392 -36.58 20.27 -0.88
CA ASP A 392 -38.02 20.54 -0.96
C ASP A 392 -38.79 19.23 -0.90
N GLY A 393 -38.78 18.64 0.30
CA GLY A 393 -39.53 17.44 0.63
C GLY A 393 -39.79 17.44 2.12
N GLN A 394 -41.03 17.75 2.50
CA GLN A 394 -41.51 17.63 3.88
C GLN A 394 -41.14 16.26 4.45
N MET A 395 -40.30 16.27 5.48
CA MET A 395 -40.04 15.11 6.33
C MET A 395 -41.37 14.59 6.91
N PRO A 396 -41.71 13.30 6.77
CA PRO A 396 -42.76 12.70 7.58
C PRO A 396 -42.22 12.54 9.01
N THR A 397 -42.93 13.17 9.95
CA THR A 397 -42.64 13.08 11.37
C THR A 397 -42.82 11.63 11.85
N SER A 398 -41.70 10.98 12.19
CA SER A 398 -41.72 9.69 12.85
C SER A 398 -42.12 9.89 14.32
N GLN A 399 -43.41 9.73 14.61
CA GLN A 399 -43.91 9.62 15.98
C GLN A 399 -43.47 8.27 16.59
N LYS A 400 -42.86 8.36 17.77
CA LYS A 400 -42.51 7.24 18.65
C LYS A 400 -43.77 6.40 18.95
N ARG A 401 -43.65 5.08 18.80
CA ARG A 401 -44.62 4.12 19.35
C ARG A 401 -44.55 4.16 20.88
N SER A 402 -45.66 4.52 21.52
CA SER A 402 -45.94 4.12 22.91
C SER A 402 -46.99 3.01 22.89
N LEU A 403 -46.70 1.99 23.68
CA LEU A 403 -47.49 0.78 23.91
C LEU A 403 -48.66 1.08 24.88
N ASP A 404 -49.75 0.31 24.68
CA ASP A 404 -50.83 -0.09 25.61
C ASP A 404 -52.21 0.59 25.66
N GLU A 405 -53.17 -0.35 25.54
CA GLU A 405 -54.53 -0.53 26.11
C GLU A 405 -55.77 0.25 25.62
N ASP A 406 -56.64 -0.55 24.97
CA ASP A 406 -58.11 -0.69 25.07
C ASP A 406 -59.04 0.53 25.07
N SER A 407 -59.96 0.57 24.10
CA SER A 407 -61.42 0.45 24.31
C SER A 407 -62.22 0.90 23.06
N GLU A 408 -63.47 0.49 23.03
CA GLU A 408 -64.39 0.25 21.91
C GLU A 408 -64.98 1.47 21.18
N ASP A 409 -65.50 1.16 19.99
CA ASP A 409 -66.69 1.69 19.28
C ASP A 409 -67.09 3.19 19.42
N TYR A 410 -67.29 3.84 18.26
CA TYR A 410 -68.62 4.22 17.74
C TYR A 410 -68.51 5.21 16.56
N SER A 411 -69.31 4.90 15.53
CA SER A 411 -70.14 5.85 14.77
C SER A 411 -69.54 6.82 13.74
N SER A 412 -69.84 6.48 12.48
CA SER A 412 -70.60 7.29 11.50
C SER A 412 -70.13 8.72 11.16
N LYS A 413 -69.81 8.94 9.87
CA LYS A 413 -70.65 9.78 8.99
C LYS A 413 -70.22 9.72 7.53
N ARG A 414 -71.24 9.46 6.72
CA ARG A 414 -71.30 9.39 5.26
C ARG A 414 -71.36 10.80 4.69
N THR A 415 -70.62 11.11 3.64
CA THR A 415 -70.96 12.21 2.73
C THR A 415 -70.76 11.78 1.29
N ARG A 416 -71.78 12.09 0.52
CA ARG A 416 -72.19 11.57 -0.78
C ARG A 416 -71.83 12.63 -1.81
N ILE A 417 -71.06 12.29 -2.84
CA ILE A 417 -70.89 13.17 -4.01
C ILE A 417 -71.85 12.70 -5.10
N LEU A 418 -72.49 13.71 -5.68
CA LEU A 418 -73.71 13.72 -6.46
C LEU A 418 -73.37 13.56 -7.95
N ASP A 419 -73.99 12.57 -8.60
CA ASP A 419 -74.18 12.52 -10.05
C ASP A 419 -75.14 13.65 -10.47
N ASP A 420 -74.75 14.47 -11.45
CA ASP A 420 -75.66 15.37 -12.13
C ASP A 420 -75.84 14.89 -13.57
N SER A 421 -76.96 14.23 -13.81
CA SER A 421 -77.43 13.78 -15.11
C SER A 421 -78.66 14.62 -15.46
N GLN A 422 -78.48 15.66 -16.28
CA GLN A 422 -79.60 16.39 -16.86
C GLN A 422 -79.85 15.95 -18.29
N LEU A 423 -80.98 15.26 -18.45
CA LEU A 423 -81.69 15.06 -19.71
C LEU A 423 -82.32 16.38 -20.16
N THR A 424 -82.20 16.72 -21.44
CA THR A 424 -83.16 17.60 -22.11
C THR A 424 -83.40 17.10 -23.53
N GLU A 425 -84.67 16.85 -23.84
CA GLU A 425 -85.19 16.40 -25.13
C GLU A 425 -85.82 17.61 -25.89
N PRO A 426 -86.41 17.47 -27.09
CA PRO A 426 -85.81 17.84 -28.38
C PRO A 426 -86.55 18.98 -29.12
N THR A 427 -85.91 19.71 -30.05
CA THR A 427 -86.62 20.41 -31.15
C THR A 427 -85.72 20.67 -32.38
N ARG A 428 -85.96 19.87 -33.45
CA ARG A 428 -85.83 20.11 -34.92
C ARG A 428 -84.54 20.70 -35.57
N PRO A 429 -84.26 20.34 -36.84
CA PRO A 429 -82.90 20.19 -37.38
C PRO A 429 -82.35 21.41 -38.14
N PRO A 430 -81.02 21.47 -38.31
CA PRO A 430 -80.47 21.60 -39.66
C PRO A 430 -79.42 20.52 -39.94
N THR A 431 -79.74 19.68 -40.93
CA THR A 431 -78.82 18.79 -41.63
C THR A 431 -77.68 19.60 -42.26
N GLN A 432 -76.50 19.61 -41.62
CA GLN A 432 -75.17 19.65 -42.29
C GLN A 432 -73.91 19.62 -41.37
N THR A 433 -74.00 19.39 -40.05
CA THR A 433 -72.82 19.37 -39.16
C THR A 433 -72.48 18.01 -38.52
N LEU A 434 -73.39 17.04 -38.51
CA LEU A 434 -73.19 15.72 -37.86
C LEU A 434 -71.96 14.95 -38.37
N GLY A 435 -71.58 15.10 -39.65
CA GLY A 435 -70.43 14.39 -40.21
C GLY A 435 -69.09 14.87 -39.66
N ARG A 436 -68.97 16.15 -39.28
CA ARG A 436 -67.73 16.73 -38.75
C ARG A 436 -67.55 16.43 -37.27
N ASP A 437 -68.65 16.40 -36.52
CA ASP A 437 -68.66 16.08 -35.08
C ASP A 437 -68.49 14.57 -34.82
N LEU A 438 -69.02 13.71 -35.70
CA LEU A 438 -68.72 12.27 -35.63
C LEU A 438 -67.26 11.97 -35.97
N GLN A 439 -66.68 12.65 -36.97
CA GLN A 439 -65.27 12.47 -37.33
C GLN A 439 -64.32 13.01 -36.26
N SER A 440 -64.68 14.08 -35.54
CA SER A 440 -63.87 14.59 -34.42
C SER A 440 -63.96 13.66 -33.20
N LEU A 441 -65.14 13.09 -32.92
CA LEU A 441 -65.34 12.11 -31.86
C LEU A 441 -64.58 10.80 -32.15
N GLU A 442 -64.64 10.31 -33.39
CA GLU A 442 -63.91 9.10 -33.82
C GLU A 442 -62.39 9.30 -33.69
N LYS A 443 -61.87 10.47 -34.10
CA LYS A 443 -60.45 10.81 -33.90
C LYS A 443 -60.07 10.90 -32.42
N ASN A 444 -60.93 11.45 -31.58
CA ASN A 444 -60.67 11.56 -30.13
C ASN A 444 -60.67 10.18 -29.46
N ILE A 445 -61.58 9.27 -29.85
CA ILE A 445 -61.61 7.89 -29.36
C ILE A 445 -60.34 7.13 -29.77
N ILE A 446 -59.91 7.25 -31.03
CA ILE A 446 -58.67 6.62 -31.51
C ILE A 446 -57.45 7.19 -30.77
N GLN A 447 -57.42 8.51 -30.55
CA GLN A 447 -56.34 9.15 -29.79
C GLN A 447 -56.31 8.65 -28.34
N MET A 448 -57.45 8.60 -27.64
CA MET A 448 -57.54 8.06 -26.28
C MET A 448 -57.17 6.57 -26.20
N GLN A 449 -57.58 5.78 -27.19
CA GLN A 449 -57.17 4.37 -27.26
C GLN A 449 -55.66 4.23 -27.44
N SER A 450 -55.03 5.12 -28.21
CA SER A 450 -53.57 5.15 -28.35
C SER A 450 -52.87 5.56 -27.07
N THR A 451 -53.38 6.58 -26.35
CA THR A 451 -52.79 7.03 -25.08
C THR A 451 -52.92 5.96 -24.01
N HIS A 452 -54.09 5.32 -23.88
CA HIS A 452 -54.28 4.21 -22.95
C HIS A 452 -53.40 2.99 -23.30
N ALA A 453 -53.17 2.72 -24.59
CA ALA A 453 -52.26 1.66 -24.99
C ALA A 453 -50.81 1.96 -24.56
N THR A 454 -50.37 3.22 -24.73
CA THR A 454 -49.02 3.65 -24.28
C THR A 454 -48.89 3.67 -22.77
N GLU A 455 -49.91 4.11 -22.03
CA GLU A 455 -49.92 4.11 -20.56
C GLU A 455 -49.89 2.69 -20.01
N LYS A 456 -50.65 1.77 -20.62
CA LYS A 456 -50.62 0.35 -20.25
C LYS A 456 -49.23 -0.26 -20.48
N GLU A 457 -48.59 0.06 -21.61
CA GLU A 457 -47.23 -0.40 -21.90
C GLU A 457 -46.21 0.17 -20.91
N GLN A 458 -46.32 1.46 -20.56
CA GLN A 458 -45.49 2.10 -19.55
C GLN A 458 -45.65 1.43 -18.18
N ILE A 459 -46.89 1.23 -17.70
CA ILE A 459 -47.16 0.57 -16.41
C ILE A 459 -46.64 -0.87 -16.42
N MET A 460 -46.82 -1.61 -17.52
CA MET A 460 -46.28 -2.96 -17.63
C MET A 460 -44.74 -2.96 -17.58
N SER A 461 -44.09 -2.01 -18.24
CA SER A 461 -42.64 -1.87 -18.20
C SER A 461 -42.12 -1.51 -16.80
N GLU A 462 -42.82 -0.62 -16.08
CA GLU A 462 -42.48 -0.25 -14.71
C GLU A 462 -42.70 -1.41 -13.73
N LEU A 463 -43.77 -2.18 -13.90
CA LEU A 463 -44.05 -3.35 -13.07
C LEU A 463 -42.94 -4.40 -13.21
N VAL A 464 -42.47 -4.66 -14.44
CA VAL A 464 -41.34 -5.56 -14.71
C VAL A 464 -40.06 -5.02 -14.07
N ARG A 465 -39.80 -3.71 -14.19
CA ARG A 465 -38.63 -3.06 -13.58
C ARG A 465 -38.64 -3.11 -12.05
N VAL A 466 -39.80 -2.90 -11.42
CA VAL A 466 -39.93 -2.99 -9.96
C VAL A 466 -39.79 -4.44 -9.50
N SER A 467 -40.40 -5.39 -10.22
CA SER A 467 -40.29 -6.81 -9.92
C SER A 467 -38.85 -7.31 -9.99
N SER A 468 -38.08 -6.90 -10.99
CA SER A 468 -36.66 -7.26 -11.11
C SER A 468 -35.81 -6.64 -9.98
N ARG A 469 -36.11 -5.39 -9.58
CA ARG A 469 -35.45 -4.74 -8.44
C ARG A 469 -35.74 -5.46 -7.13
N VAL A 470 -36.98 -5.88 -6.89
CA VAL A 470 -37.36 -6.65 -5.69
C VAL A 470 -36.63 -7.99 -5.65
N GLN A 471 -36.59 -8.74 -6.75
CA GLN A 471 -35.85 -10.01 -6.83
C GLN A 471 -34.34 -9.83 -6.58
N THR A 472 -33.77 -8.71 -7.03
CA THR A 472 -32.35 -8.39 -6.80
C THR A 472 -32.10 -8.09 -5.32
N LEU A 473 -32.98 -7.32 -4.67
CA LEU A 473 -32.90 -7.04 -3.23
C LEU A 473 -33.09 -8.31 -2.39
N GLU A 474 -34.02 -9.19 -2.76
CA GLU A 474 -34.22 -10.48 -2.08
C GLU A 474 -32.96 -11.37 -2.13
N LYS A 475 -32.30 -11.43 -3.30
CA LYS A 475 -31.02 -12.16 -3.45
C LYS A 475 -29.90 -11.53 -2.63
N ALA A 476 -29.82 -10.20 -2.60
CA ALA A 476 -28.83 -9.49 -1.80
C ALA A 476 -29.04 -9.75 -0.30
N LEU A 477 -30.28 -9.69 0.18
CA LEU A 477 -30.63 -9.98 1.57
C LEU A 477 -30.35 -11.45 1.95
N SER A 478 -30.68 -12.40 1.08
CA SER A 478 -30.36 -13.82 1.32
C SER A 478 -28.85 -14.05 1.41
N THR A 479 -28.07 -13.41 0.54
CA THR A 479 -26.60 -13.49 0.58
C THR A 479 -26.05 -12.89 1.87
N LEU A 480 -26.59 -11.74 2.28
CA LEU A 480 -26.21 -11.06 3.51
C LEU A 480 -26.53 -11.92 4.74
N GLN A 481 -27.72 -12.54 4.79
CA GLN A 481 -28.12 -13.45 5.86
C GLN A 481 -27.15 -14.63 5.98
N HIS A 482 -26.79 -15.28 4.87
CA HIS A 482 -25.83 -16.39 4.90
C HIS A 482 -24.44 -15.98 5.40
N ARG A 483 -23.99 -14.76 5.08
CA ARG A 483 -22.74 -14.23 5.62
C ARG A 483 -22.83 -14.03 7.14
N TYR A 484 -23.91 -13.45 7.65
CA TYR A 484 -24.09 -13.28 9.10
C TYR A 484 -24.20 -14.61 9.85
N GLU A 485 -24.90 -15.60 9.28
CA GLU A 485 -24.99 -16.95 9.85
C GLU A 485 -23.61 -17.63 9.90
N SER A 486 -22.81 -17.47 8.84
CA SER A 486 -21.45 -18.03 8.77
C SER A 486 -20.53 -17.35 9.80
N ARG A 487 -20.52 -16.01 9.85
CA ARG A 487 -19.75 -15.24 10.83
C ARG A 487 -20.14 -15.57 12.27
N THR A 488 -21.42 -15.80 12.54
CA THR A 488 -21.89 -16.17 13.89
C THR A 488 -21.35 -17.55 14.30
N LYS A 489 -21.31 -18.51 13.37
CA LYS A 489 -20.74 -19.85 13.61
C LYS A 489 -19.24 -19.77 13.85
N GLU A 490 -18.51 -19.02 13.04
CA GLU A 490 -17.07 -18.80 13.20
C GLU A 490 -16.77 -18.14 14.55
N LEU A 491 -17.54 -17.11 14.93
CA LEU A 491 -17.38 -16.46 16.23
C LEU A 491 -17.65 -17.41 17.41
N HIS A 492 -18.58 -18.36 17.28
CA HIS A 492 -18.79 -19.40 18.29
C HIS A 492 -17.61 -20.38 18.35
N GLN A 493 -17.07 -20.79 17.21
CA GLN A 493 -15.90 -21.67 17.14
C GLN A 493 -14.67 -21.01 17.77
N VAL A 494 -14.38 -19.76 17.39
CA VAL A 494 -13.25 -19.00 17.96
C VAL A 494 -13.38 -18.82 19.46
N ARG A 495 -14.59 -18.54 19.98
CA ARG A 495 -14.82 -18.48 21.43
C ARG A 495 -14.54 -19.81 22.12
N GLN A 496 -14.98 -20.92 21.53
CA GLN A 496 -14.74 -22.25 22.06
C GLN A 496 -13.23 -22.59 22.07
N GLU A 497 -12.53 -22.28 20.99
CA GLU A 497 -11.07 -22.48 20.89
C GLU A 497 -10.30 -21.63 21.89
N ARG A 498 -10.70 -20.37 22.06
CA ARG A 498 -10.15 -19.49 23.10
C ARG A 498 -10.35 -20.10 24.48
N ASP A 499 -11.56 -20.53 24.80
CA ASP A 499 -11.88 -21.08 26.12
C ASP A 499 -11.06 -22.36 26.40
N ASN A 500 -11.02 -23.29 25.44
CA ASN A 500 -10.18 -24.50 25.51
C ASN A 500 -8.69 -24.17 25.70
N THR A 501 -8.19 -23.15 24.98
CA THR A 501 -6.79 -22.71 25.08
C THR A 501 -6.51 -22.09 26.44
N THR A 502 -7.44 -21.31 26.99
CA THR A 502 -7.30 -20.72 28.32
C THR A 502 -7.28 -21.77 29.41
N GLU A 503 -8.17 -22.78 29.35
CA GLU A 503 -8.16 -23.92 30.28
C GLU A 503 -6.87 -24.72 30.18
N SER A 504 -6.41 -25.00 28.96
CA SER A 504 -5.15 -25.70 28.71
C SER A 504 -3.96 -24.92 29.28
N LYS A 505 -3.92 -23.60 29.07
CA LYS A 505 -2.89 -22.70 29.62
C LYS A 505 -2.87 -22.76 31.14
N VAL A 506 -4.03 -22.67 31.81
CA VAL A 506 -4.11 -22.75 33.28
C VAL A 506 -3.62 -24.10 33.80
N SER A 507 -3.98 -25.20 33.12
CA SER A 507 -3.52 -26.54 33.53
C SER A 507 -2.01 -26.72 33.37
N LEU A 508 -1.44 -26.18 32.29
CA LEU A 508 0.00 -26.24 32.00
C LEU A 508 0.78 -25.35 32.97
N THR A 509 0.32 -24.13 33.25
CA THR A 509 0.97 -23.25 34.22
C THR A 509 0.94 -23.87 35.62
N GLN A 510 -0.17 -24.47 36.05
CA GLN A 510 -0.22 -25.18 37.32
C GLN A 510 0.75 -26.37 37.38
N ARG A 511 0.92 -27.12 36.28
CA ARG A 511 1.89 -28.21 36.20
C ARG A 511 3.33 -27.70 36.28
N VAL A 512 3.63 -26.61 35.59
CA VAL A 512 4.96 -25.98 35.62
C VAL A 512 5.29 -25.46 37.03
N GLU A 513 4.35 -24.82 37.70
CA GLU A 513 4.55 -24.33 39.08
C GLU A 513 4.77 -25.49 40.06
N ARG A 514 4.00 -26.58 39.98
CA ARG A 514 4.26 -27.80 40.78
C ARG A 514 5.66 -28.37 40.50
N GLN A 515 6.06 -28.46 39.24
CA GLN A 515 7.39 -28.93 38.87
C GLN A 515 8.49 -28.00 39.39
N ARG A 516 8.28 -26.68 39.39
CA ARG A 516 9.22 -25.69 39.95
C ARG A 516 9.36 -25.84 41.46
N GLU A 517 8.25 -26.02 42.18
CA GLU A 517 8.25 -26.28 43.62
C GLU A 517 9.01 -27.56 43.95
N ASP A 518 8.75 -28.65 43.22
CA ASP A 518 9.44 -29.93 43.42
C ASP A 518 10.94 -29.81 43.10
N ILE A 519 11.31 -29.09 42.04
CA ILE A 519 12.71 -28.79 41.73
C ILE A 519 13.36 -27.96 42.84
N SER A 520 12.65 -27.00 43.44
CA SER A 520 13.18 -26.22 44.56
C SER A 520 13.43 -27.11 45.78
N LYS A 521 12.46 -27.93 46.16
CA LYS A 521 12.59 -28.89 47.27
C LYS A 521 13.74 -29.86 47.05
N LEU A 522 13.84 -30.46 45.86
CA LEU A 522 14.94 -31.37 45.53
C LEU A 522 16.31 -30.65 45.52
N LYS A 523 16.36 -29.37 45.14
CA LYS A 523 17.59 -28.57 45.24
C LYS A 523 17.96 -28.31 46.69
N GLU A 524 17.01 -27.97 47.55
CA GLU A 524 17.21 -27.75 48.99
C GLU A 524 17.68 -29.04 49.68
N GLU A 525 16.98 -30.16 49.48
CA GLU A 525 17.39 -31.48 49.99
C GLU A 525 18.79 -31.87 49.50
N ARG A 526 19.09 -31.65 48.21
CA ARG A 526 20.44 -31.89 47.67
C ARG A 526 21.49 -31.00 48.33
N THR A 527 21.18 -29.74 48.65
CA THR A 527 22.13 -28.87 49.35
C THR A 527 22.35 -29.30 50.79
N GLN A 528 21.30 -29.70 51.52
CA GLN A 528 21.39 -30.20 52.88
C GLN A 528 22.19 -31.51 52.94
N LEU A 529 21.84 -32.50 52.11
CA LEU A 529 22.57 -33.77 52.03
C LEU A 529 24.03 -33.55 51.64
N ARG A 530 24.34 -32.57 50.79
CA ARG A 530 25.73 -32.21 50.47
C ARG A 530 26.48 -31.63 51.65
N GLN A 531 25.82 -30.80 52.45
CA GLN A 531 26.39 -30.22 53.64
C GLN A 531 26.68 -31.31 54.68
N GLU A 532 25.72 -32.17 55.00
CA GLU A 532 25.89 -33.30 55.93
C GLU A 532 26.99 -34.27 55.47
N LEU A 533 27.08 -34.53 54.17
CA LEU A 533 28.12 -35.38 53.59
C LEU A 533 29.50 -34.70 53.70
N GLU A 534 29.59 -33.38 53.54
CA GLU A 534 30.85 -32.66 53.70
C GLU A 534 31.27 -32.55 55.17
N GLU A 535 30.33 -32.32 56.09
CA GLU A 535 30.55 -32.32 57.54
C GLU A 535 31.06 -33.68 58.02
N SER A 536 30.40 -34.78 57.66
CA SER A 536 30.86 -36.14 57.99
C SER A 536 32.23 -36.48 57.39
N ARG A 537 32.56 -35.97 56.20
CA ARG A 537 33.91 -36.10 55.62
C ARG A 537 34.95 -35.33 56.42
N GLN A 538 34.63 -34.12 56.88
CA GLN A 538 35.55 -33.32 57.70
C GLN A 538 35.80 -33.97 59.07
N GLU A 539 34.77 -34.59 59.66
CA GLU A 539 34.89 -35.40 60.87
C GLU A 539 35.83 -36.61 60.65
N LEU A 540 35.68 -37.33 59.53
CA LEU A 540 36.57 -38.45 59.18
C LEU A 540 38.02 -38.02 58.94
N LYS A 541 38.24 -36.85 58.32
CA LYS A 541 39.58 -36.28 58.12
C LYS A 541 40.22 -35.86 59.43
N SER A 542 39.45 -35.29 60.36
CA SER A 542 39.95 -34.81 61.66
C SER A 542 40.14 -35.94 62.70
N GLY A 543 39.44 -37.06 62.55
CA GLY A 543 39.52 -38.22 63.47
C GLY A 543 40.85 -39.00 63.46
N GLY A 544 41.71 -38.80 62.45
CA GLY A 544 43.06 -39.38 62.36
C GLY A 544 43.11 -40.90 62.08
N GLY A 545 44.32 -41.40 61.79
CA GLY A 545 44.58 -42.83 61.50
C GLY A 545 44.37 -43.23 60.04
N THR A 546 44.33 -44.55 59.77
CA THR A 546 44.22 -45.12 58.41
C THR A 546 42.93 -44.72 57.68
N LEU A 547 41.87 -44.37 58.42
CA LEU A 547 40.60 -43.89 57.86
C LEU A 547 40.72 -42.49 57.24
N ALA A 548 41.55 -41.61 57.82
CA ALA A 548 41.79 -40.27 57.28
C ALA A 548 42.58 -40.31 55.97
N GLU A 549 43.60 -41.17 55.87
CA GLU A 549 44.37 -41.40 54.64
C GLU A 549 43.52 -42.03 53.52
N LEU A 550 42.55 -42.87 53.89
CA LEU A 550 41.62 -43.47 52.93
C LEU A 550 40.65 -42.42 52.37
N GLU A 551 40.20 -41.45 53.19
CA GLU A 551 39.30 -40.38 52.71
C GLU A 551 40.04 -39.35 51.83
N THR A 552 41.32 -39.05 52.10
CA THR A 552 42.13 -38.20 51.20
C THR A 552 42.37 -38.88 49.84
N ALA A 553 42.61 -40.19 49.82
CA ALA A 553 42.70 -40.95 48.57
C ALA A 553 41.35 -40.98 47.80
N ARG A 554 40.23 -41.10 48.51
CA ARG A 554 38.88 -41.01 47.90
C ARG A 554 38.57 -39.62 47.35
N GLU A 555 39.00 -38.56 48.03
CA GLU A 555 38.87 -37.19 47.55
C GLU A 555 39.63 -36.97 46.24
N GLU A 556 40.84 -37.51 46.14
CA GLU A 556 41.63 -37.44 44.91
C GLU A 556 40.97 -38.22 43.75
N ILE A 557 40.42 -39.41 44.01
CA ILE A 557 39.63 -40.15 43.01
C ILE A 557 38.41 -39.34 42.55
N ARG A 558 37.71 -38.64 43.45
CA ARG A 558 36.58 -37.77 43.08
C ARG A 558 37.03 -36.56 42.27
N ARG A 559 38.17 -35.95 42.60
CA ARG A 559 38.77 -34.85 41.83
C ARG A 559 39.09 -35.31 40.41
N LEU A 560 39.80 -36.42 40.28
CA LEU A 560 40.17 -37.01 38.99
C LEU A 560 38.93 -37.42 38.18
N ASN A 561 37.90 -38.00 38.80
CA ASN A 561 36.64 -38.32 38.11
C ASN A 561 35.89 -37.07 37.63
N LYS A 562 35.91 -35.97 38.39
CA LYS A 562 35.31 -34.70 37.96
C LYS A 562 36.08 -34.10 36.78
N GLU A 563 37.40 -34.20 36.80
CA GLU A 563 38.26 -33.80 35.68
C GLU A 563 38.00 -34.68 34.45
N HIS A 564 37.92 -36.00 34.62
CA HIS A 564 37.58 -36.94 33.55
C HIS A 564 36.24 -36.63 32.90
N ALA A 565 35.16 -36.45 33.69
CA ALA A 565 33.86 -36.07 33.18
C ALA A 565 33.88 -34.69 32.48
N GLY A 566 34.74 -33.78 32.94
CA GLY A 566 34.97 -32.49 32.27
C GLY A 566 35.66 -32.65 30.93
N PHE A 567 36.65 -33.53 30.82
CA PHE A 567 37.32 -33.86 29.57
C PHE A 567 36.41 -34.62 28.60
N GLU A 568 35.58 -35.53 29.10
CA GLU A 568 34.61 -36.29 28.29
C GLU A 568 33.57 -35.36 27.65
N ARG A 569 33.01 -34.41 28.39
CA ARG A 569 32.11 -33.39 27.81
C ARG A 569 32.78 -32.52 26.75
N LYS A 570 34.07 -32.19 26.93
CA LYS A 570 34.84 -31.45 25.92
C LYS A 570 35.02 -32.29 24.66
N ALA A 571 35.33 -33.58 24.82
CA ALA A 571 35.47 -34.50 23.69
C ALA A 571 34.13 -34.69 22.94
N GLU A 572 33.01 -34.81 23.65
CA GLU A 572 31.68 -34.86 23.04
C GLU A 572 31.31 -33.55 22.33
N TYR A 573 31.63 -32.41 22.93
CA TYR A 573 31.42 -31.11 22.30
C TYR A 573 32.21 -30.96 21.00
N GLU A 574 33.50 -31.29 21.02
CA GLU A 574 34.36 -31.28 19.83
C GLU A 574 33.86 -32.26 18.76
N ARG A 575 33.39 -33.44 19.17
CA ARG A 575 32.79 -34.43 18.27
C ARG A 575 31.52 -33.90 17.60
N ASN A 576 30.60 -33.32 18.37
CA ASN A 576 29.35 -32.76 17.86
C ASN A 576 29.64 -31.59 16.91
N GLN A 577 30.64 -30.75 17.22
CA GLN A 577 31.06 -29.68 16.33
C GLN A 577 31.65 -30.21 15.00
N ALA A 578 32.42 -31.31 15.05
CA ALA A 578 32.94 -31.96 13.86
C ALA A 578 31.83 -32.60 13.01
N GLU A 579 30.85 -33.24 13.65
CA GLU A 579 29.67 -33.81 12.98
C GLU A 579 28.80 -32.72 12.35
N TYR A 580 28.50 -31.64 13.07
CA TYR A 580 27.79 -30.47 12.53
C TYR A 580 28.51 -29.89 11.32
N THR A 581 29.82 -29.68 11.40
CA THR A 581 30.60 -29.15 10.28
C THR A 581 30.52 -30.07 9.07
N ARG A 582 30.62 -31.39 9.29
CA ARG A 582 30.48 -32.39 8.23
C ARG A 582 29.09 -32.36 7.58
N GLU A 583 28.02 -32.24 8.36
CA GLU A 583 26.65 -32.12 7.85
C GLU A 583 26.46 -30.83 7.04
N GLN A 584 26.97 -29.70 7.53
CA GLN A 584 26.92 -28.44 6.79
C GLN A 584 27.65 -28.54 5.44
N TYR A 585 28.82 -29.18 5.39
CA TYR A 585 29.52 -29.43 4.13
C TYR A 585 28.73 -30.36 3.19
N GLN A 586 28.10 -31.40 3.72
CA GLN A 586 27.27 -32.30 2.91
C GLN A 586 26.05 -31.58 2.35
N ASN A 587 25.33 -30.83 3.18
CA ASN A 587 24.16 -30.05 2.78
C ASN A 587 24.53 -28.98 1.73
N ALA A 588 25.62 -28.24 1.96
CA ALA A 588 26.11 -27.26 0.99
C ALA A 588 26.49 -27.93 -0.34
N SER A 589 27.12 -29.11 -0.30
CA SER A 589 27.45 -29.87 -1.51
C SER A 589 26.22 -30.36 -2.25
N THR A 590 25.18 -30.82 -1.55
CA THR A 590 23.93 -31.26 -2.18
C THR A 590 23.16 -30.10 -2.78
N VAL A 591 23.08 -28.97 -2.08
CA VAL A 591 22.43 -27.74 -2.58
C VAL A 591 23.16 -27.20 -3.81
N ALA A 592 24.49 -27.14 -3.78
CA ALA A 592 25.29 -26.72 -4.93
C ALA A 592 25.09 -27.65 -6.15
N ALA A 593 24.96 -28.96 -5.92
CA ALA A 593 24.68 -29.92 -6.98
C ALA A 593 23.26 -29.74 -7.56
N GLN A 594 22.26 -29.50 -6.71
CA GLN A 594 20.88 -29.23 -7.12
C GLN A 594 20.78 -27.92 -7.92
N ALA A 595 21.33 -26.82 -7.41
CA ALA A 595 21.38 -25.54 -8.10
C ALA A 595 22.12 -25.64 -9.45
N GLY A 596 23.19 -26.44 -9.51
CA GLY A 596 23.91 -26.73 -10.75
C GLY A 596 23.05 -27.47 -11.79
N ASN A 597 22.14 -28.35 -11.37
CA ASN A 597 21.21 -29.03 -12.26
C ASN A 597 20.09 -28.10 -12.74
N GLU A 598 19.53 -27.28 -11.86
CA GLU A 598 18.53 -26.27 -12.21
C GLU A 598 19.07 -25.25 -13.22
N LEU A 599 20.30 -24.76 -13.01
CA LEU A 599 20.96 -23.87 -13.97
C LEU A 599 21.13 -24.51 -15.34
N ARG A 600 21.44 -25.81 -15.42
CA ARG A 600 21.52 -26.53 -16.71
C ARG A 600 20.14 -26.65 -17.36
N GLN A 601 19.10 -26.94 -16.57
CA GLN A 601 17.73 -27.03 -17.07
C GLN A 601 17.24 -25.69 -17.61
N LEU A 602 17.37 -24.62 -16.83
CA LEU A 602 16.97 -23.26 -17.22
C LEU A 602 17.74 -22.76 -18.45
N ARG A 603 19.03 -23.12 -18.59
CA ARG A 603 19.81 -22.82 -19.81
C ARG A 603 19.24 -23.58 -21.02
N SER A 604 18.95 -24.87 -20.87
CA SER A 604 18.34 -25.66 -21.95
C SER A 604 16.96 -25.13 -22.36
N GLU A 605 16.14 -24.70 -21.41
CA GLU A 605 14.82 -24.11 -21.68
C GLU A 605 14.95 -22.76 -22.38
N ASN A 606 15.88 -21.90 -21.95
CA ASN A 606 16.17 -20.64 -22.62
C ASN A 606 16.65 -20.85 -24.07
N GLU A 607 17.55 -21.81 -24.31
CA GLU A 607 17.97 -22.15 -25.66
C GLU A 607 16.79 -22.65 -26.53
N ALA A 608 15.90 -23.46 -25.96
CA ALA A 608 14.72 -23.93 -26.68
C ALA A 608 13.74 -22.79 -26.99
N LEU A 609 13.53 -21.85 -26.06
CA LEU A 609 12.71 -20.66 -26.27
C LEU A 609 13.32 -19.73 -27.31
N GLN A 610 14.63 -19.50 -27.27
CA GLN A 610 15.34 -18.71 -28.28
C GLN A 610 15.16 -19.32 -29.67
N ARG A 611 15.32 -20.63 -29.84
CA ARG A 611 15.05 -21.32 -31.12
C ARG A 611 13.61 -21.14 -31.59
N LYS A 612 12.62 -21.17 -30.67
CA LYS A 612 11.21 -20.91 -31.01
C LYS A 612 10.98 -19.46 -31.45
N VAL A 613 11.60 -18.50 -30.78
CA VAL A 613 11.54 -17.07 -31.15
C VAL A 613 12.16 -16.86 -32.54
N GLU A 614 13.32 -17.44 -32.82
CA GLU A 614 13.97 -17.39 -34.14
C GLU A 614 13.10 -18.03 -35.23
N ALA A 615 12.46 -19.18 -34.96
CA ALA A 615 11.55 -19.80 -35.89
C ALA A 615 10.30 -18.94 -36.18
N ASN A 616 9.72 -18.33 -35.14
CA ASN A 616 8.56 -17.45 -35.28
C ASN A 616 8.89 -16.16 -36.03
N THR A 617 10.07 -15.56 -35.79
CA THR A 617 10.51 -14.37 -36.54
C THR A 617 10.73 -14.69 -38.02
N ALA A 618 11.34 -15.84 -38.34
CA ALA A 618 11.45 -16.30 -39.73
C ALA A 618 10.08 -16.53 -40.38
N HIS A 619 9.12 -17.11 -39.67
CA HIS A 619 7.75 -17.30 -40.16
C HIS A 619 7.01 -15.97 -40.40
N LEU A 620 7.13 -15.00 -39.50
CA LEU A 620 6.54 -13.67 -39.67
C LEU A 620 7.13 -12.92 -40.87
N LEU A 621 8.45 -13.02 -41.08
CA LEU A 621 9.09 -12.44 -42.26
C LEU A 621 8.56 -13.09 -43.55
N GLN A 622 8.39 -14.42 -43.57
CA GLN A 622 7.82 -15.12 -44.70
C GLN A 622 6.38 -14.67 -45.00
N LEU A 623 5.56 -14.47 -43.97
CA LEU A 623 4.17 -14.01 -44.12
C LEU A 623 4.12 -12.58 -44.66
N ASN A 624 4.95 -11.67 -44.14
CA ASN A 624 5.05 -10.30 -44.66
C ASN A 624 5.45 -10.29 -46.13
N LEU A 625 6.45 -11.07 -46.54
CA LEU A 625 6.85 -11.16 -47.95
C LEU A 625 5.73 -11.67 -48.86
N LYS A 626 4.93 -12.64 -48.39
CA LYS A 626 3.75 -13.12 -49.13
C LYS A 626 2.69 -12.02 -49.25
N ASN A 627 2.36 -11.35 -48.15
CA ASN A 627 1.40 -10.25 -48.14
C ASN A 627 1.84 -9.10 -49.07
N ASP A 628 3.11 -8.71 -49.03
CA ASP A 628 3.67 -7.70 -49.94
C ASP A 628 3.57 -8.14 -51.41
N SER A 629 3.84 -9.42 -51.69
CA SER A 629 3.68 -9.96 -53.05
C SER A 629 2.23 -9.92 -53.52
N GLU A 630 1.27 -10.21 -52.65
CA GLU A 630 -0.17 -10.13 -52.96
C GLU A 630 -0.61 -8.69 -53.23
N ILE A 631 -0.14 -7.74 -52.43
CA ILE A 631 -0.39 -6.30 -52.63
C ILE A 631 0.17 -5.84 -53.99
N HIS A 632 1.40 -6.26 -54.34
CA HIS A 632 2.00 -5.93 -55.63
C HIS A 632 1.23 -6.55 -56.80
N LEU A 633 0.79 -7.81 -56.70
CA LEU A 633 -0.03 -8.46 -57.72
C LEU A 633 -1.39 -7.77 -57.89
N ALA A 634 -2.04 -7.37 -56.79
CA ALA A 634 -3.28 -6.61 -56.85
C ALA A 634 -3.10 -5.26 -57.55
N ARG A 635 -1.99 -4.57 -57.29
CA ARG A 635 -1.66 -3.31 -57.97
C ARG A 635 -1.37 -3.50 -59.45
N ILE A 636 -0.70 -4.58 -59.84
CA ILE A 636 -0.47 -4.92 -61.26
C ILE A 636 -1.82 -5.13 -61.95
N ASN A 637 -2.72 -5.93 -61.37
CA ASN A 637 -4.05 -6.16 -61.93
C ASN A 637 -4.86 -4.85 -62.09
N GLU A 638 -4.81 -3.96 -61.09
CA GLU A 638 -5.45 -2.64 -61.18
C GLU A 638 -4.87 -1.83 -62.35
N LEU A 639 -3.54 -1.78 -62.48
CA LEU A 639 -2.87 -1.07 -63.56
C LEU A 639 -3.22 -1.65 -64.94
N GLU A 640 -3.22 -2.98 -65.08
CA GLU A 640 -3.63 -3.67 -66.32
C GLU A 640 -5.08 -3.32 -66.70
N LEU A 641 -5.99 -3.28 -65.73
CA LEU A 641 -7.38 -2.88 -65.98
C LEU A 641 -7.47 -1.41 -66.42
N THR A 642 -6.72 -0.51 -65.79
CA THR A 642 -6.69 0.91 -66.22
C THR A 642 -6.10 1.09 -67.61
N LEU A 643 -5.10 0.28 -67.99
CA LEU A 643 -4.54 0.27 -69.34
C LEU A 643 -5.57 -0.24 -70.35
N ALA A 644 -6.23 -1.37 -70.07
CA ALA A 644 -7.29 -1.91 -70.92
C ALA A 644 -8.43 -0.90 -71.14
N ALA A 645 -8.86 -0.21 -70.08
CA ALA A 645 -9.89 0.84 -70.18
C ALA A 645 -9.44 2.04 -71.01
N ARG A 646 -8.16 2.43 -70.93
CA ARG A 646 -7.57 3.48 -71.78
C ARG A 646 -7.49 3.04 -73.23
N ASP A 647 -7.08 1.80 -73.48
CA ASP A 647 -7.00 1.25 -74.83
C ASP A 647 -8.38 1.17 -75.49
N GLU A 648 -9.43 0.77 -74.74
CA GLU A 648 -10.81 0.79 -75.23
C GLU A 648 -11.28 2.23 -75.54
N MET A 649 -10.95 3.21 -74.68
CA MET A 649 -11.27 4.61 -74.94
C MET A 649 -10.57 5.14 -76.20
N LEU A 650 -9.30 4.79 -76.38
CA LEU A 650 -8.54 5.14 -77.58
C LEU A 650 -9.18 4.52 -78.83
N GLN A 651 -9.56 3.24 -78.78
CA GLN A 651 -10.25 2.56 -79.87
C GLN A 651 -11.56 3.26 -80.23
N ARG A 652 -12.41 3.60 -79.24
CA ARG A 652 -13.65 4.36 -79.47
C ARG A 652 -13.38 5.72 -80.11
N LYS A 653 -12.33 6.44 -79.66
CA LYS A 653 -11.95 7.73 -80.24
C LYS A 653 -11.42 7.60 -81.67
N GLU A 654 -10.67 6.54 -81.97
CA GLU A 654 -10.24 6.23 -83.33
C GLU A 654 -11.41 5.85 -84.25
N GLU A 655 -12.43 5.17 -83.74
CA GLU A 655 -13.67 4.87 -84.45
C GLU A 655 -14.48 6.15 -84.71
N GLU A 656 -14.66 7.02 -83.72
CA GLU A 656 -15.28 8.35 -83.91
C GLU A 656 -14.53 9.17 -84.98
N LEU A 657 -13.19 9.17 -84.97
CA LEU A 657 -12.39 9.85 -86.01
C LEU A 657 -12.56 9.19 -87.38
N ARG A 658 -12.69 7.86 -87.45
CA ARG A 658 -12.99 7.14 -88.70
C ARG A 658 -14.39 7.51 -89.23
N ASP A 659 -15.38 7.65 -88.35
CA ASP A 659 -16.74 8.05 -88.72
C ASP A 659 -16.82 9.52 -89.14
N ILE A 660 -16.12 10.44 -88.46
CA ILE A 660 -15.96 11.84 -88.88
C ILE A 660 -15.28 11.93 -90.25
N ARG A 661 -14.29 11.06 -90.52
CA ARG A 661 -13.67 10.97 -91.85
C ARG A 661 -14.61 10.40 -92.92
N LYS A 662 -15.50 9.46 -92.58
CA LYS A 662 -16.53 8.90 -93.49
C LYS A 662 -17.67 9.87 -93.80
N ASN A 663 -18.09 10.68 -92.83
CA ASN A 663 -19.24 11.59 -92.95
C ASN A 663 -18.90 13.00 -93.43
N ARG A 664 -17.69 13.21 -93.99
CA ARG A 664 -17.32 14.48 -94.61
C ARG A 664 -17.45 14.41 -96.14
N PRO A 665 -18.35 15.19 -96.77
CA PRO A 665 -18.35 15.37 -98.21
C PRO A 665 -16.96 15.84 -98.67
N SER A 666 -16.42 15.15 -99.66
CA SER A 666 -15.17 15.46 -100.33
C SER A 666 -15.21 16.86 -100.93
N THR A 667 -14.75 17.87 -100.18
CA THR A 667 -14.26 19.13 -100.73
C THR A 667 -12.73 19.09 -100.78
N ARG A 668 -12.25 18.94 -102.00
CA ARG A 668 -10.86 19.14 -102.40
C ARG A 668 -10.41 20.57 -102.11
N SER A 669 -9.11 20.66 -101.84
CA SER A 669 -8.22 21.79 -102.10
C SER A 669 -7.92 22.76 -100.96
N THR A 670 -6.63 22.76 -100.66
CA THR A 670 -5.76 23.89 -100.28
C THR A 670 -6.00 24.53 -98.91
N SER A 671 -5.13 24.20 -97.94
CA SER A 671 -4.05 25.13 -97.59
C SER A 671 -3.08 24.51 -96.58
N THR A 672 -1.79 24.63 -96.92
CA THR A 672 -0.65 24.89 -96.03
C THR A 672 -0.62 24.28 -94.62
N GLN A 673 0.37 23.41 -94.42
CA GLN A 673 0.87 22.96 -93.13
C GLN A 673 1.07 24.09 -92.11
N PRO A 674 0.98 23.75 -90.81
CA PRO A 674 2.04 24.14 -89.90
C PRO A 674 2.77 22.89 -89.39
N ARG A 675 4.08 22.97 -89.55
CA ARG A 675 5.08 22.01 -89.09
C ARG A 675 4.94 21.81 -87.58
N SER A 676 5.07 20.55 -87.17
CA SER A 676 5.41 20.09 -85.82
C SER A 676 6.35 21.04 -85.08
N PRO A 677 6.05 21.46 -83.83
CA PRO A 677 7.07 21.87 -82.89
C PRO A 677 7.85 20.63 -82.45
N LYS A 678 9.11 20.58 -82.86
CA LYS A 678 10.10 19.65 -82.31
C LYS A 678 10.16 19.80 -80.79
N ILE A 679 10.29 18.65 -80.15
CA ILE A 679 10.86 18.44 -78.82
C ILE A 679 12.12 19.30 -78.67
N THR A 680 12.04 20.36 -77.86
CA THR A 680 13.17 20.95 -77.12
C THR A 680 12.63 21.84 -76.01
N ALA A 681 12.45 21.29 -74.81
CA ALA A 681 12.45 22.08 -73.59
C ALA A 681 12.95 21.20 -72.45
N ASN A 682 14.20 21.48 -72.06
CA ASN A 682 14.81 21.01 -70.84
C ASN A 682 13.91 21.31 -69.64
N SER A 683 13.52 20.28 -68.89
CA SER A 683 13.28 20.41 -67.46
C SER A 683 13.73 19.10 -66.81
N ARG A 684 15.03 19.07 -66.50
CA ARG A 684 15.53 18.24 -65.41
C ARG A 684 14.98 18.85 -64.11
N PRO A 685 14.23 18.15 -63.26
CA PRO A 685 14.32 18.37 -61.84
C PRO A 685 15.56 17.61 -61.37
N THR A 686 16.59 18.38 -61.12
CA THR A 686 17.76 18.03 -60.32
C THR A 686 17.38 17.23 -59.08
N SER A 687 17.82 15.97 -59.05
CA SER A 687 18.20 15.30 -57.82
C SER A 687 19.38 16.04 -57.17
N PRO A 688 19.45 16.20 -55.83
CA PRO A 688 20.39 17.12 -55.18
C PRO A 688 21.82 16.56 -55.22
N GLY A 689 22.70 17.31 -55.87
CA GLY A 689 24.15 17.10 -55.82
C GLY A 689 24.79 18.05 -54.81
N VAL A 690 25.33 17.44 -53.76
CA VAL A 690 26.39 17.86 -52.84
C VAL A 690 27.29 19.01 -53.35
N GLY A 691 27.47 20.05 -52.52
CA GLY A 691 28.47 21.11 -52.72
C GLY A 691 28.53 22.18 -51.62
N TYR A 692 29.32 21.90 -50.58
CA TYR A 692 30.24 22.79 -49.83
C TYR A 692 29.83 24.15 -49.20
N ASN A 693 30.48 24.40 -48.04
CA ASN A 693 30.49 25.56 -47.12
C ASN A 693 29.22 25.74 -46.26
N GLY A 694 29.24 25.79 -44.93
CA GLY A 694 30.31 25.85 -43.95
C GLY A 694 29.83 26.66 -42.75
N ASN A 695 29.83 26.02 -41.56
CA ASN A 695 29.86 26.59 -40.20
C ASN A 695 28.58 26.50 -39.33
N GLY A 696 28.64 25.66 -38.28
CA GLY A 696 27.91 25.86 -37.00
C GLY A 696 27.17 24.66 -36.37
N ASN A 697 27.90 23.73 -35.73
CA ASN A 697 27.55 22.77 -34.63
C ASN A 697 26.28 21.88 -34.78
N GLY A 698 26.30 20.54 -34.88
CA GLY A 698 27.18 19.48 -34.32
C GLY A 698 26.51 18.91 -33.05
N ASN A 699 26.00 17.68 -32.93
CA ASN A 699 26.52 16.39 -33.38
C ASN A 699 25.43 15.29 -33.25
N GLY A 700 25.26 14.42 -34.25
CA GLY A 700 24.37 13.25 -34.15
C GLY A 700 24.51 12.31 -35.36
N LEU A 701 24.24 11.02 -35.11
CA LEU A 701 24.17 9.83 -35.99
C LEU A 701 25.46 8.96 -36.05
N ALA A 702 25.46 7.69 -35.61
CA ALA A 702 24.71 6.51 -36.08
C ALA A 702 24.89 6.29 -37.60
N GLY A 703 25.22 5.13 -38.16
CA GLY A 703 25.15 3.74 -37.75
C GLY A 703 24.78 2.92 -39.00
N ARG A 704 25.40 1.74 -39.14
CA ARG A 704 25.14 0.58 -40.04
C ARG A 704 25.86 0.47 -41.39
N GLY A 705 26.48 -0.71 -41.57
CA GLY A 705 26.76 -1.33 -42.88
C GLY A 705 27.85 -2.41 -42.87
N SER A 706 27.46 -3.64 -42.51
CA SER A 706 28.01 -4.99 -42.79
C SER A 706 29.30 -5.19 -43.62
N ALA A 707 30.17 -6.11 -43.18
CA ALA A 707 30.40 -7.43 -43.82
C ALA A 707 31.62 -8.20 -43.26
N LEU A 708 31.36 -9.46 -42.84
CA LEU A 708 32.18 -10.68 -42.98
C LEU A 708 33.72 -10.59 -42.92
N ARG A 709 34.32 -11.32 -41.97
CA ARG A 709 35.20 -12.49 -42.23
C ARG A 709 35.64 -13.18 -40.93
N PHE A 710 35.66 -14.51 -41.00
CA PHE A 710 36.30 -15.47 -40.10
C PHE A 710 37.68 -15.03 -39.58
N SER A 711 38.04 -15.40 -38.35
CA SER A 711 39.08 -16.42 -38.06
C SER A 711 39.27 -16.60 -36.54
N SER A 712 39.58 -17.83 -36.20
CA SER A 712 39.94 -18.43 -34.92
C SER A 712 41.27 -17.94 -34.32
N GLU A 713 41.47 -18.32 -33.05
CA GLU A 713 42.71 -18.68 -32.34
C GLU A 713 43.13 -17.83 -31.11
N THR A 714 43.05 -18.51 -29.94
CA THR A 714 44.05 -18.65 -28.83
C THR A 714 44.65 -17.39 -28.20
N PHE A 715 44.73 -17.21 -26.88
CA PHE A 715 45.00 -18.13 -25.75
C PHE A 715 44.24 -17.67 -24.49
#